data_AF-A0A9N9BKH8-F1
#
_entry.id   AF-A0A9N9BKH8-F1
#
_cell.length_a   1.000
_cell.length_b   1.000
_cell.length_c   1.000
_cell.angle_alpha   90.00
_cell.angle_beta   90.00
_cell.angle_gamma   90.00
#
_symmetry.space_group_name_H-M   'P 1'
#
loop_
_entity.id
_entity.type
_entity.pdbx_description
1 polymer ?
#
loop_
_entity_poly.entity_id
_entity_poly.type
_entity_poly.pdbx_seq_one_letter_code
_entity_poly.pdbx_strand_id
1 'polypeptide(L)'
;MKSPLQFSYLWQIEVDVEVAVAISVVNLGIWLGTVVNLGLFAIIAVANAQTQPKKKSVINAEMLAIWYSRECYQESATGTSGSECYKCGKTGHKARNCDDSYEDDYNAEYRTRGSSSDCYKCGKPGHIARNCNDDYGENSRKGGSNGECYKCGKSGHIAKNCDDFSGNYYDSQECYKALTLDLIIKLVTAVVVCQNDCTKGQKCYNCGRSGHLSRECDEAQGSKEGHIRRDCPEAAKKWTLEDVEMAEQFLSTHNDNYTNFPFHKELFLKFIKENDGYFPVKIEALPEGTCCHVHTPVYQITAEGEYAPLVTFLETLLTMIWYPSTVATLSRRARDIIEEAFEDTVDEDGYFLLESRLQDFGFRGCTSLEQSIIGGAAHLINFTGTDTMSAAYYVQYKINNGKPIGLSIPATEHSVMLSHKTEKDAISRLITHFGNGAFACVMDTFSYVNALENIVPAIASQKIEKGGFMVIRPDSGDQVEVGDSVTIPSLKAILKAVKEAGYSAQNVLFGMGGGLLQKLNRDTMSFATKLSYIKYADGTERNIMKIPTMDSKKISLPGEFVVKRNELGVKSCPPNDPNNLLHVVYDHGKVIEWDNFDIIRKRVAKEWTALPKVWNNISSELKSKIDKVTQELKIK
;
A
#
# COMPACT_ATOMS: atom_id res chain seq x y z
N MET A 1 2.92 -55.33 -3.24
CA MET A 1 1.83 -55.29 -2.23
C MET A 1 2.41 -55.60 -0.86
N LYS A 2 2.59 -54.60 0.01
CA LYS A 2 2.70 -54.77 1.47
C LYS A 2 2.07 -53.55 2.16
N SER A 3 1.54 -53.75 3.36
CA SER A 3 0.61 -52.88 4.09
C SER A 3 1.26 -51.65 4.75
N PRO A 4 0.47 -50.62 5.10
CA PRO A 4 0.97 -49.44 5.82
C PRO A 4 1.12 -49.70 7.32
N LEU A 5 2.11 -49.07 7.94
CA LEU A 5 2.28 -48.96 9.39
C LEU A 5 1.89 -47.54 9.83
N GLN A 6 0.97 -47.43 10.79
CA GLN A 6 0.75 -46.21 11.56
C GLN A 6 1.66 -46.26 12.80
N PHE A 7 2.28 -45.14 13.16
CA PHE A 7 2.79 -44.92 14.52
C PHE A 7 2.53 -43.49 14.97
N SER A 8 1.89 -43.39 16.13
CA SER A 8 1.67 -42.18 16.91
C SER A 8 2.60 -42.21 18.13
N TYR A 9 3.28 -41.11 18.41
CA TYR A 9 3.97 -40.92 19.70
C TYR A 9 3.61 -39.57 20.31
N LEU A 10 2.87 -39.65 21.41
CA LEU A 10 2.76 -38.60 22.42
C LEU A 10 3.96 -38.74 23.36
N TRP A 11 4.57 -37.63 23.76
CA TRP A 11 5.48 -37.62 24.92
C TRP A 11 4.73 -37.04 26.12
N GLN A 12 4.55 -37.88 27.14
CA GLN A 12 4.20 -37.45 28.49
C GLN A 12 5.45 -36.86 29.16
N ILE A 13 5.27 -35.84 29.98
CA ILE A 13 6.21 -35.49 31.05
C ILE A 13 5.44 -35.61 32.35
N GLU A 14 5.92 -36.47 33.24
CA GLU A 14 5.37 -36.65 34.57
C GLU A 14 5.76 -35.45 35.46
N VAL A 15 4.85 -35.03 36.33
CA VAL A 15 5.09 -34.00 37.34
C VAL A 15 4.65 -34.58 38.68
N ASP A 16 5.62 -34.90 39.54
CA ASP A 16 5.34 -35.35 40.91
C ASP A 16 4.72 -34.21 41.73
N VAL A 17 3.65 -34.53 42.45
CA VAL A 17 2.92 -33.60 43.33
C VAL A 17 2.59 -34.31 44.64
N GLU A 18 3.21 -33.88 45.75
CA GLU A 18 2.61 -33.82 47.10
C GLU A 18 3.46 -32.87 47.98
N VAL A 19 3.02 -31.65 48.27
CA VAL A 19 2.13 -31.21 49.39
C VAL A 19 2.89 -30.75 50.64
N ALA A 20 2.79 -29.46 50.97
CA ALA A 20 2.64 -28.95 52.34
C ALA A 20 2.17 -27.48 52.37
N VAL A 21 1.03 -27.25 53.01
CA VAL A 21 0.34 -25.97 53.25
C VAL A 21 1.10 -25.02 54.18
N ALA A 22 1.06 -23.69 53.90
CA ALA A 22 1.12 -22.65 54.93
C ALA A 22 0.39 -21.36 54.51
N ILE A 23 -0.36 -20.77 55.45
CA ILE A 23 -1.24 -19.59 55.29
C ILE A 23 -0.61 -18.41 56.05
N SER A 24 -0.68 -17.16 55.55
CA SER A 24 -1.17 -15.98 56.33
C SER A 24 -0.80 -14.59 55.76
N VAL A 25 -1.69 -13.64 56.04
CA VAL A 25 -1.67 -12.21 55.72
C VAL A 25 -0.99 -11.38 56.84
N VAL A 26 -0.15 -10.40 56.49
CA VAL A 26 0.14 -9.15 57.25
C VAL A 26 0.49 -8.07 56.19
N ASN A 27 -0.30 -7.02 55.91
CA ASN A 27 -0.52 -5.74 56.63
C ASN A 27 0.76 -4.85 56.81
N LEU A 28 0.72 -3.51 56.84
CA LEU A 28 -0.16 -2.44 56.28
C LEU A 28 0.47 -1.05 56.64
N GLY A 29 0.22 0.01 55.85
CA GLY A 29 0.28 1.43 56.31
C GLY A 29 1.61 2.19 56.11
N ILE A 30 1.71 3.53 56.19
CA ILE A 30 0.78 4.68 56.43
C ILE A 30 1.55 5.95 55.92
N TRP A 31 1.06 6.81 54.99
CA TRP A 31 0.10 7.95 55.08
C TRP A 31 0.71 9.35 55.43
N LEU A 32 0.01 10.45 55.06
CA LEU A 32 0.33 11.92 55.12
C LEU A 32 1.09 12.49 53.88
N GLY A 33 0.90 13.73 53.39
CA GLY A 33 -0.01 14.85 53.73
C GLY A 33 0.73 16.21 53.85
N THR A 34 0.25 17.41 53.44
CA THR A 34 -1.00 17.84 52.75
C THR A 34 -0.81 19.25 52.10
N VAL A 35 -1.65 19.61 51.11
CA VAL A 35 -1.87 20.91 50.42
C VAL A 35 -1.59 22.22 51.20
N VAL A 36 -0.97 23.22 50.55
CA VAL A 36 -1.18 24.69 50.75
C VAL A 36 -1.18 25.41 49.38
N ASN A 37 -1.76 26.61 49.28
CA ASN A 37 -2.38 27.19 48.08
C ASN A 37 -2.17 28.72 47.95
N LEU A 38 -2.28 29.29 46.73
CA LEU A 38 -2.40 30.75 46.38
C LEU A 38 -1.16 31.67 46.65
N GLY A 39 -0.88 32.76 45.90
CA GLY A 39 -1.46 33.30 44.65
C GLY A 39 -0.96 34.75 44.32
N LEU A 40 -1.30 35.24 43.11
CA LEU A 40 -1.24 36.66 42.60
C LEU A 40 0.12 37.40 42.45
N PHE A 41 0.43 37.83 41.22
CA PHE A 41 0.33 39.23 40.74
C PHE A 41 0.50 39.30 39.20
N ALA A 42 0.03 40.36 38.53
CA ALA A 42 -0.06 40.47 37.07
C ALA A 42 0.33 41.87 36.54
N ILE A 43 0.29 42.05 35.20
CA ILE A 43 0.49 43.30 34.41
C ILE A 43 2.01 43.68 34.30
N ILE A 44 2.66 44.00 33.17
CA ILE A 44 2.29 44.62 31.86
C ILE A 44 2.88 43.83 30.66
N ALA A 45 2.24 43.90 29.49
CA ALA A 45 2.65 43.24 28.25
C ALA A 45 3.48 44.11 27.27
N VAL A 46 4.41 43.51 26.52
CA VAL A 46 4.75 43.83 25.11
C VAL A 46 5.25 42.58 24.38
N ALA A 47 4.57 42.23 23.28
CA ALA A 47 4.96 41.48 22.07
C ALA A 47 5.97 40.29 22.04
N ASN A 48 5.63 39.33 21.18
CA ASN A 48 6.50 38.37 20.46
C ASN A 48 7.20 37.24 21.26
N ALA A 49 6.53 36.08 21.30
CA ALA A 49 7.17 34.77 21.49
C ALA A 49 6.71 33.79 20.38
N GLN A 50 7.46 33.75 19.27
CA GLN A 50 7.37 32.67 18.27
C GLN A 50 8.34 31.54 18.64
N THR A 51 7.88 30.30 18.65
CA THR A 51 8.65 29.13 19.09
C THR A 51 9.25 28.29 17.95
N GLN A 52 10.53 28.58 17.64
CA GLN A 52 11.60 27.64 17.25
C GLN A 52 11.37 26.61 16.10
N PRO A 53 12.17 26.65 15.01
CA PRO A 53 12.14 25.62 13.96
C PRO A 53 13.04 24.43 14.30
N LYS A 54 12.59 23.21 13.96
CA LYS A 54 13.36 21.97 14.12
C LYS A 54 14.33 21.73 12.94
N LYS A 55 15.33 20.88 13.17
CA LYS A 55 16.39 20.52 12.19
C LYS A 55 15.78 19.93 10.92
N LYS A 56 16.32 20.29 9.74
CA LYS A 56 16.04 19.60 8.49
C LYS A 56 16.77 18.25 8.47
N SER A 57 16.05 17.16 8.60
CA SER A 57 16.40 15.91 7.90
C SER A 57 15.77 15.99 6.50
N VAL A 58 16.59 15.86 5.46
CA VAL A 58 16.08 15.49 4.15
C VAL A 58 16.02 13.97 4.14
N ILE A 59 14.89 13.45 3.68
CA ILE A 59 14.64 12.02 3.66
C ILE A 59 14.14 11.73 2.23
N ASN A 60 14.90 10.93 1.48
CA ASN A 60 14.63 10.61 0.09
C ASN A 60 14.15 9.15 -0.02
N ALA A 61 12.91 8.96 -0.46
CA ALA A 61 12.41 7.69 -0.96
C ALA A 61 13.03 7.35 -2.34
N GLU A 62 14.33 7.04 -2.33
CA GLU A 62 15.11 6.62 -3.51
C GLU A 62 15.05 5.10 -3.72
N MET A 63 13.83 4.58 -3.93
CA MET A 63 13.59 3.33 -4.65
C MET A 63 12.11 3.21 -4.99
N LEU A 64 11.75 3.38 -6.26
CA LEU A 64 10.43 3.01 -6.76
C LEU A 64 10.44 1.61 -7.39
N ALA A 65 11.55 1.20 -8.01
CA ALA A 65 11.85 -0.18 -8.40
C ALA A 65 10.68 -0.85 -9.13
N ILE A 66 10.29 -0.24 -10.25
CA ILE A 66 9.03 -0.55 -10.94
C ILE A 66 9.27 -1.49 -12.12
N TRP A 67 8.74 -2.71 -12.03
CA TRP A 67 8.72 -3.68 -13.14
C TRP A 67 7.30 -4.05 -13.55
N TYR A 68 7.14 -4.37 -14.83
CA TYR A 68 5.84 -4.65 -15.43
C TYR A 68 5.68 -6.13 -15.76
N SER A 69 4.65 -6.79 -15.23
CA SER A 69 4.30 -8.16 -15.66
C SER A 69 3.53 -8.14 -16.98
N ARG A 70 4.14 -8.74 -18.02
CA ARG A 70 3.52 -8.86 -19.35
C ARG A 70 2.46 -9.93 -19.46
N GLU A 71 2.43 -10.90 -18.55
CA GLU A 71 1.38 -11.93 -18.57
C GLU A 71 0.07 -11.39 -18.00
N CYS A 72 -1.04 -11.74 -18.64
CA CYS A 72 -2.33 -11.61 -18.00
C CYS A 72 -2.39 -12.69 -16.91
N TYR A 73 -2.67 -12.24 -15.68
CA TYR A 73 -3.22 -13.11 -14.65
C TYR A 73 -4.35 -13.94 -15.28
N GLN A 74 -4.29 -15.27 -15.16
CA GLN A 74 -5.54 -16.04 -15.16
C GLN A 74 -6.38 -15.39 -14.09
N GLU A 75 -7.52 -14.82 -14.47
CA GLU A 75 -8.46 -14.27 -13.50
C GLU A 75 -8.55 -15.24 -12.33
N SER A 76 -8.62 -14.71 -11.12
CA SER A 76 -9.53 -15.26 -10.15
C SER A 76 -10.90 -15.17 -10.81
N ALA A 77 -11.20 -16.16 -11.65
CA ALA A 77 -12.54 -16.59 -11.88
C ALA A 77 -13.14 -16.62 -10.49
N THR A 78 -14.10 -15.72 -10.26
CA THR A 78 -15.11 -15.90 -9.23
C THR A 78 -15.49 -17.36 -9.32
N GLY A 79 -15.08 -18.15 -8.32
CA GLY A 79 -14.94 -19.59 -8.52
C GLY A 79 -16.24 -20.16 -9.03
N THR A 80 -16.29 -20.55 -10.30
CA THR A 80 -17.36 -21.37 -10.84
C THR A 80 -17.12 -22.83 -10.43
N SER A 81 -16.77 -23.04 -9.16
CA SER A 81 -17.60 -23.94 -8.37
C SER A 81 -19.02 -23.40 -8.48
N GLY A 82 -19.81 -24.00 -9.37
CA GLY A 82 -21.26 -23.79 -9.32
C GLY A 82 -21.65 -24.13 -7.90
N SER A 83 -22.07 -23.14 -7.11
CA SER A 83 -22.35 -23.36 -5.70
C SER A 83 -23.53 -24.32 -5.63
N GLU A 84 -23.24 -25.57 -5.32
CA GLU A 84 -24.24 -26.61 -5.15
C GLU A 84 -25.28 -26.09 -4.15
N CYS A 85 -26.55 -26.23 -4.51
CA CYS A 85 -27.63 -25.80 -3.65
C CYS A 85 -27.53 -26.58 -2.33
N TYR A 86 -27.25 -25.88 -1.22
CA TYR A 86 -27.09 -26.49 0.11
C TYR A 86 -28.29 -27.32 0.61
N LYS A 87 -29.43 -27.31 -0.10
CA LYS A 87 -30.57 -28.21 0.14
C LYS A 87 -30.54 -29.51 -0.69
N CYS A 88 -30.08 -29.48 -1.94
CA CYS A 88 -30.26 -30.60 -2.89
C CYS A 88 -29.01 -31.00 -3.70
N GLY A 89 -27.85 -30.35 -3.49
CA GLY A 89 -26.59 -30.65 -4.18
C GLY A 89 -26.52 -30.24 -5.66
N LYS A 90 -27.64 -29.84 -6.28
CA LYS A 90 -27.68 -29.46 -7.71
C LYS A 90 -27.15 -28.04 -7.92
N THR A 91 -26.43 -27.81 -9.02
CA THR A 91 -25.97 -26.47 -9.42
C THR A 91 -27.03 -25.70 -10.23
N GLY A 92 -26.89 -24.39 -10.35
CA GLY A 92 -27.74 -23.53 -11.21
C GLY A 92 -28.80 -22.69 -10.46
N HIS A 93 -28.99 -22.92 -9.15
CA HIS A 93 -29.85 -22.10 -8.30
C HIS A 93 -29.25 -21.97 -6.88
N LYS A 94 -29.73 -21.01 -6.09
CA LYS A 94 -29.36 -20.86 -4.67
C LYS A 94 -30.41 -21.54 -3.78
N ALA A 95 -30.04 -21.98 -2.58
CA ALA A 95 -30.91 -22.73 -1.67
C ALA A 95 -32.25 -22.06 -1.26
N ARG A 96 -32.38 -20.74 -1.44
CA ARG A 96 -33.64 -19.99 -1.29
C ARG A 96 -34.63 -20.11 -2.47
N ASN A 97 -34.16 -20.64 -3.60
CA ASN A 97 -34.88 -20.83 -4.87
C ASN A 97 -34.79 -22.33 -5.26
N CYS A 98 -34.93 -23.24 -4.30
CA CYS A 98 -34.82 -24.68 -4.48
C CYS A 98 -36.19 -25.31 -4.35
N ASP A 99 -36.72 -25.84 -5.45
CA ASP A 99 -38.08 -26.39 -5.53
C ASP A 99 -38.19 -27.85 -5.08
N ASP A 100 -37.07 -28.54 -4.84
CA ASP A 100 -37.06 -29.87 -4.23
C ASP A 100 -37.51 -29.79 -2.76
N SER A 101 -38.74 -30.24 -2.48
CA SER A 101 -39.26 -30.50 -1.14
C SER A 101 -38.92 -31.93 -0.71
N TYR A 102 -37.97 -32.09 0.21
CA TYR A 102 -37.74 -33.34 0.92
C TYR A 102 -38.10 -33.17 2.39
N GLU A 103 -38.87 -34.11 2.93
CA GLU A 103 -39.36 -34.10 4.31
C GLU A 103 -38.28 -34.62 5.26
N ASP A 104 -38.12 -33.94 6.41
CA ASP A 104 -37.24 -34.37 7.50
C ASP A 104 -37.86 -35.58 8.22
N ASP A 105 -37.05 -36.60 8.55
CA ASP A 105 -37.38 -37.47 9.67
C ASP A 105 -36.17 -37.95 10.48
N TYR A 106 -36.37 -37.98 11.80
CA TYR A 106 -35.53 -38.41 12.93
C TYR A 106 -34.15 -37.79 13.23
N ASN A 107 -34.15 -37.08 14.37
CA ASN A 107 -33.01 -36.76 15.25
C ASN A 107 -32.22 -38.01 15.71
N ALA A 108 -30.90 -37.87 15.89
CA ALA A 108 -30.27 -37.91 17.23
C ALA A 108 -28.77 -37.54 17.20
N GLU A 109 -28.30 -36.91 18.29
CA GLU A 109 -26.90 -36.84 18.75
C GLU A 109 -25.78 -36.44 17.75
N TYR A 110 -25.50 -35.14 17.65
CA TYR A 110 -24.17 -34.57 17.96
C TYR A 110 -24.27 -33.03 18.06
N ARG A 111 -24.35 -32.49 19.29
CA ARG A 111 -24.25 -31.04 19.56
C ARG A 111 -23.03 -30.71 20.40
N THR A 112 -22.16 -29.87 19.84
CA THR A 112 -21.47 -28.66 20.37
C THR A 112 -20.10 -28.54 19.69
N ARG A 113 -19.59 -27.38 19.24
CA ARG A 113 -19.77 -25.95 19.57
C ARG A 113 -19.74 -25.13 18.24
N GLY A 114 -20.29 -23.92 18.09
CA GLY A 114 -21.13 -23.10 18.97
C GLY A 114 -21.31 -21.67 18.43
N SER A 115 -22.55 -21.21 18.25
CA SER A 115 -22.97 -19.79 18.16
C SER A 115 -24.51 -19.74 18.25
N SER A 116 -25.08 -19.00 19.21
CA SER A 116 -26.54 -19.00 19.44
C SER A 116 -27.23 -17.90 18.64
N SER A 117 -28.27 -18.27 17.88
CA SER A 117 -29.14 -17.34 17.15
C SER A 117 -30.26 -16.80 18.06
N ASP A 118 -29.89 -16.15 19.16
CA ASP A 118 -30.82 -15.46 20.06
C ASP A 118 -31.12 -14.04 19.56
N CYS A 119 -32.37 -13.57 19.68
CA CYS A 119 -32.74 -12.20 19.37
C CYS A 119 -32.05 -11.20 20.31
N TYR A 120 -31.23 -10.30 19.77
CA TYR A 120 -30.50 -9.29 20.57
C TYR A 120 -31.39 -8.30 21.36
N LYS A 121 -32.70 -8.19 21.07
CA LYS A 121 -33.62 -7.32 21.84
C LYS A 121 -34.21 -8.02 23.08
N CYS A 122 -34.51 -9.32 23.02
CA CYS A 122 -35.24 -10.05 24.08
C CYS A 122 -34.59 -11.37 24.53
N GLY A 123 -33.48 -11.79 23.95
CA GLY A 123 -32.75 -13.01 24.30
C GLY A 123 -33.39 -14.34 23.87
N LYS A 124 -34.55 -14.31 23.20
CA LYS A 124 -35.26 -15.52 22.74
C LYS A 124 -34.82 -15.90 21.31
N PRO A 125 -34.61 -17.19 20.99
CA PRO A 125 -34.29 -17.62 19.62
C PRO A 125 -35.50 -17.52 18.66
N GLY A 126 -35.27 -17.75 17.38
CA GLY A 126 -36.32 -17.86 16.35
C GLY A 126 -36.72 -16.57 15.63
N HIS A 127 -36.17 -15.42 16.01
CA HIS A 127 -36.34 -14.15 15.29
C HIS A 127 -35.14 -13.21 15.48
N ILE A 128 -35.02 -12.19 14.63
CA ILE A 128 -34.01 -11.13 14.76
C ILE A 128 -34.60 -9.88 15.43
N ALA A 129 -33.74 -9.03 16.01
CA ALA A 129 -34.14 -7.84 16.78
C ALA A 129 -35.07 -6.87 16.03
N ARG A 130 -34.97 -6.79 14.69
CA ARG A 130 -35.83 -5.97 13.83
C ARG A 130 -37.30 -6.42 13.81
N ASN A 131 -37.57 -7.70 14.11
CA ASN A 131 -38.88 -8.33 14.08
C ASN A 131 -39.36 -8.71 15.50
N CYS A 132 -38.84 -8.03 16.53
CA CYS A 132 -39.13 -8.32 17.92
C CYS A 132 -40.28 -7.43 18.44
N ASN A 133 -41.44 -8.05 18.67
CA ASN A 133 -42.67 -7.38 19.11
C ASN A 133 -42.75 -7.17 20.64
N ASP A 134 -41.77 -7.64 21.42
CA ASP A 134 -41.68 -7.33 22.85
C ASP A 134 -41.08 -5.94 23.04
N ASP A 135 -41.74 -5.05 23.77
CA ASP A 135 -41.13 -3.80 24.25
C ASP A 135 -40.47 -3.98 25.61
N TYR A 136 -39.19 -3.56 25.66
CA TYR A 136 -38.24 -3.59 26.78
C TYR A 136 -38.64 -4.35 28.06
N GLY A 137 -38.60 -5.69 27.98
CA GLY A 137 -38.70 -6.57 29.15
C GLY A 137 -37.44 -6.52 30.04
N GLU A 138 -37.64 -6.67 31.35
CA GLU A 138 -36.67 -6.38 32.43
C GLU A 138 -35.37 -7.23 32.46
N ASN A 139 -35.15 -8.14 31.50
CA ASN A 139 -33.97 -9.00 31.43
C ASN A 139 -33.16 -8.84 30.13
N SER A 140 -32.88 -7.59 29.74
CA SER A 140 -31.93 -7.28 28.67
C SER A 140 -30.49 -7.59 29.11
N ARG A 141 -29.77 -8.44 28.36
CA ARG A 141 -28.36 -8.77 28.61
C ARG A 141 -27.50 -7.49 28.48
N LYS A 142 -27.03 -6.94 29.60
CA LYS A 142 -26.06 -5.84 29.63
C LYS A 142 -24.75 -6.26 28.95
N GLY A 143 -24.40 -5.57 27.87
CA GLY A 143 -23.07 -5.66 27.24
C GLY A 143 -22.42 -4.28 27.24
N GLY A 144 -21.16 -4.20 27.72
CA GLY A 144 -20.39 -2.95 27.82
C GLY A 144 -20.20 -2.47 29.27
N SER A 145 -18.95 -2.15 29.60
CA SER A 145 -18.50 -1.63 30.91
C SER A 145 -19.16 -0.30 31.29
N ASN A 146 -19.47 -0.13 32.58
CA ASN A 146 -19.96 1.09 33.27
C ASN A 146 -20.80 2.07 32.43
N GLY A 147 -22.11 2.14 32.73
CA GLY A 147 -23.08 3.00 32.05
C GLY A 147 -22.93 4.50 32.32
N GLU A 148 -21.79 5.06 31.94
CA GLU A 148 -21.39 6.45 32.03
C GLU A 148 -21.50 7.12 30.66
N CYS A 149 -21.94 8.38 30.65
CA CYS A 149 -22.07 9.16 29.42
C CYS A 149 -20.69 9.43 28.81
N TYR A 150 -20.43 8.92 27.60
CA TYR A 150 -19.16 9.10 26.87
C TYR A 150 -18.71 10.55 26.64
N LYS A 151 -19.56 11.55 26.92
CA LYS A 151 -19.24 12.99 26.82
C LYS A 151 -18.81 13.61 28.15
N CYS A 152 -19.23 13.07 29.30
CA CYS A 152 -19.03 13.70 30.62
C CYS A 152 -18.73 12.75 31.79
N GLY A 153 -18.65 11.42 31.57
CA GLY A 153 -18.35 10.41 32.59
C GLY A 153 -19.44 10.18 33.65
N LYS A 154 -20.57 10.89 33.60
CA LYS A 154 -21.67 10.75 34.56
C LYS A 154 -22.65 9.68 34.10
N SER A 155 -23.08 8.78 34.99
CA SER A 155 -24.09 7.76 34.69
C SER A 155 -25.51 8.34 34.61
N GLY A 156 -26.43 7.59 33.98
CA GLY A 156 -27.86 7.90 33.94
C GLY A 156 -28.38 8.57 32.66
N HIS A 157 -27.51 8.90 31.70
CA HIS A 157 -27.89 9.38 30.36
C HIS A 157 -26.85 8.96 29.32
N ILE A 158 -27.22 9.05 28.03
CA ILE A 158 -26.31 8.80 26.90
C ILE A 158 -25.78 10.11 26.31
N ALA A 159 -24.67 10.07 25.59
CA ALA A 159 -23.99 11.26 25.03
C ALA A 159 -24.88 12.16 24.14
N LYS A 160 -25.94 11.60 23.53
CA LYS A 160 -26.93 12.34 22.74
C LYS A 160 -27.85 13.25 23.59
N ASN A 161 -28.02 12.92 24.87
CA ASN A 161 -28.92 13.60 25.81
C ASN A 161 -28.09 14.20 26.97
N CYS A 162 -26.94 14.79 26.65
CA CYS A 162 -26.00 15.33 27.63
C CYS A 162 -26.03 16.87 27.59
N ASP A 163 -26.72 17.45 28.58
CA ASP A 163 -26.98 18.89 28.69
C ASP A 163 -25.74 19.69 29.16
N ASP A 164 -24.65 19.00 29.48
CA ASP A 164 -23.39 19.60 29.91
C ASP A 164 -22.62 20.14 28.68
N PHE A 165 -22.52 21.48 28.61
CA PHE A 165 -21.76 22.20 27.58
C PHE A 165 -20.30 22.44 27.97
N SER A 166 -19.86 21.97 29.15
CA SER A 166 -18.46 22.00 29.58
C SER A 166 -17.67 20.80 29.04
N GLY A 167 -17.45 20.78 27.72
CA GLY A 167 -16.59 19.79 27.08
C GLY A 167 -15.13 20.01 27.48
N ASN A 168 -14.62 19.23 28.44
CA ASN A 168 -13.18 19.10 28.66
C ASN A 168 -12.56 18.53 27.38
N TYR A 169 -11.89 19.40 26.63
CA TYR A 169 -11.05 19.03 25.52
C TYR A 169 -9.88 18.24 26.08
N TYR A 170 -9.95 16.91 26.03
CA TYR A 170 -8.80 16.06 26.31
C TYR A 170 -7.80 16.28 25.18
N ASP A 171 -6.86 17.20 25.44
CA ASP A 171 -5.63 17.35 24.69
C ASP A 171 -4.89 16.00 24.72
N SER A 172 -4.95 15.27 23.62
CA SER A 172 -4.28 13.99 23.44
C SER A 172 -2.84 14.18 22.97
N GLN A 173 -2.11 15.10 23.61
CA GLN A 173 -0.66 15.05 23.64
C GLN A 173 -0.19 14.07 24.72
N GLU A 174 0.78 13.24 24.32
CA GLU A 174 1.54 12.25 25.08
C GLU A 174 0.95 10.82 25.27
N CYS A 175 1.91 9.87 25.28
CA CYS A 175 1.79 8.45 25.62
C CYS A 175 1.04 7.50 24.66
N TYR A 176 1.63 7.32 23.48
CA TYR A 176 2.11 5.96 23.14
C TYR A 176 3.64 5.98 23.08
N LYS A 177 4.29 5.31 24.04
CA LYS A 177 5.76 5.19 24.07
C LYS A 177 6.22 4.25 22.96
N ALA A 178 6.99 4.77 22.02
CA ALA A 178 7.63 3.98 20.97
C ALA A 178 8.74 3.10 21.56
N LEU A 179 8.62 1.78 21.41
CA LEU A 179 9.69 0.81 21.64
C LEU A 179 9.46 -0.40 20.74
N THR A 180 9.59 -0.16 19.42
CA THR A 180 9.50 -1.12 18.30
C THR A 180 9.62 -0.37 16.97
N LEU A 181 9.04 0.83 16.90
CA LEU A 181 8.89 1.54 15.62
C LEU A 181 10.20 2.18 15.13
N ASP A 182 11.08 2.66 16.01
CA ASP A 182 12.26 3.43 15.58
C ASP A 182 13.34 2.57 14.89
N LEU A 183 13.49 1.30 15.27
CA LEU A 183 14.38 0.36 14.59
C LEU A 183 13.84 -0.07 13.21
N ILE A 184 12.50 -0.21 13.10
CA ILE A 184 11.83 -0.50 11.83
C ILE A 184 11.85 0.75 10.92
N ILE A 185 11.59 1.95 11.45
CA ILE A 185 11.75 3.23 10.73
C ILE A 185 13.20 3.38 10.26
N LYS A 186 14.18 3.00 11.08
CA LYS A 186 15.59 3.05 10.69
C LYS A 186 15.94 2.04 9.58
N LEU A 187 15.25 0.91 9.47
CA LEU A 187 15.41 -0.10 8.41
C LEU A 187 14.52 0.08 7.16
N VAL A 188 13.37 0.76 7.27
CA VAL A 188 12.31 0.77 6.24
C VAL A 188 12.08 2.16 5.63
N THR A 189 12.22 3.23 6.41
CA THR A 189 11.38 4.39 6.18
C THR A 189 12.12 5.60 5.63
N ALA A 190 11.72 6.01 4.43
CA ALA A 190 12.11 7.28 3.83
C ALA A 190 10.92 8.26 3.67
N VAL A 191 10.02 8.24 4.65
CA VAL A 191 8.68 8.89 4.64
C VAL A 191 8.22 9.11 6.09
N VAL A 192 7.74 10.25 6.58
CA VAL A 192 7.41 11.54 6.00
C VAL A 192 7.15 12.53 7.15
N VAL A 193 7.00 13.80 6.81
CA VAL A 193 5.88 14.67 7.25
C VAL A 193 6.13 16.02 6.59
N CYS A 194 5.12 16.54 5.88
CA CYS A 194 5.00 17.98 5.68
C CYS A 194 3.89 18.47 6.61
N GLN A 195 4.26 18.97 7.78
CA GLN A 195 3.54 20.02 8.51
C GLN A 195 4.42 20.56 9.66
N ASN A 196 4.98 21.74 9.39
CA ASN A 196 5.39 22.83 10.30
C ASN A 196 6.35 22.59 11.48
N ASP A 197 7.41 23.43 11.53
CA ASP A 197 7.74 24.29 12.70
C ASP A 197 8.72 25.44 12.35
N CYS A 198 8.59 26.59 13.03
CA CYS A 198 9.06 27.93 12.60
C CYS A 198 9.58 28.80 13.79
N THR A 199 10.52 29.74 13.70
CA THR A 199 11.34 30.33 12.62
C THR A 199 12.56 31.06 13.23
N LYS A 200 13.77 31.04 12.63
CA LYS A 200 14.87 31.98 12.97
C LYS A 200 15.76 32.37 11.77
N GLY A 201 15.85 33.68 11.53
CA GLY A 201 16.92 34.37 10.80
C GLY A 201 17.11 34.01 9.33
N GLN A 202 16.49 34.76 8.42
CA GLN A 202 16.95 34.75 7.02
C GLN A 202 18.40 35.24 6.97
N LYS A 203 19.29 34.35 6.54
CA LYS A 203 20.66 34.66 6.14
C LYS A 203 20.63 35.05 4.66
N CYS A 204 21.42 36.05 4.29
CA CYS A 204 21.61 36.43 2.91
C CYS A 204 22.09 35.21 2.11
N TYR A 205 21.43 34.89 0.99
CA TYR A 205 21.74 33.71 0.18
C TYR A 205 23.11 33.82 -0.50
N ASN A 206 23.65 35.04 -0.61
CA ASN A 206 24.95 35.33 -1.21
C ASN A 206 26.11 35.05 -0.24
N CYS A 207 26.12 35.68 0.94
CA CYS A 207 27.23 35.60 1.89
C CYS A 207 26.97 34.74 3.15
N GLY A 208 25.74 34.27 3.37
CA GLY A 208 25.37 33.48 4.55
C GLY A 208 25.33 34.25 5.88
N ARG A 209 25.58 35.57 5.88
CA ARG A 209 25.45 36.45 7.05
C ARG A 209 24.00 36.94 7.17
N SER A 210 23.54 37.19 8.40
CA SER A 210 22.19 37.68 8.70
C SER A 210 22.18 39.20 8.89
N GLY A 211 21.13 39.88 8.42
CA GLY A 211 20.94 41.33 8.62
C GLY A 211 20.59 42.15 7.37
N HIS A 212 20.62 41.55 6.18
CA HIS A 212 20.28 42.18 4.90
C HIS A 212 19.73 41.13 3.91
N LEU A 213 19.01 41.56 2.87
CA LEU A 213 18.58 40.68 1.78
C LEU A 213 19.68 40.50 0.72
N SER A 214 19.61 39.44 -0.11
CA SER A 214 20.65 39.18 -1.13
C SER A 214 20.81 40.28 -2.20
N ARG A 215 19.80 41.12 -2.39
CA ARG A 215 19.83 42.31 -3.26
C ARG A 215 20.49 43.54 -2.60
N GLU A 216 20.74 43.46 -1.29
CA GLU A 216 21.35 44.46 -0.40
C GLU A 216 22.68 43.90 0.16
N CYS A 217 23.36 43.05 -0.61
CA CYS A 217 24.57 42.36 -0.17
C CYS A 217 25.81 42.96 -0.85
N ASP A 218 26.69 43.55 -0.04
CA ASP A 218 27.87 44.28 -0.50
C ASP A 218 29.04 43.37 -0.94
N GLU A 219 28.88 42.05 -0.82
CA GLU A 219 29.91 41.04 -1.17
C GLU A 219 29.69 40.45 -2.57
N ALA A 220 30.79 40.24 -3.31
CA ALA A 220 30.76 39.58 -4.61
C ALA A 220 30.24 38.13 -4.50
N GLN A 221 29.64 37.61 -5.58
CA GLN A 221 28.97 36.31 -5.56
C GLN A 221 29.92 35.14 -5.24
N GLY A 222 29.79 34.59 -4.04
CA GLY A 222 30.49 33.39 -3.61
C GLY A 222 29.82 32.14 -4.17
N SER A 223 30.42 31.53 -5.20
CA SER A 223 29.97 30.26 -5.75
C SER A 223 30.04 29.15 -4.69
N LYS A 224 28.88 28.71 -4.18
CA LYS A 224 28.80 27.42 -3.50
C LYS A 224 28.81 26.33 -4.56
N GLU A 225 29.90 25.57 -4.60
CA GLU A 225 29.99 24.34 -5.38
C GLU A 225 28.88 23.38 -4.92
N GLY A 226 27.91 23.13 -5.79
CA GLY A 226 26.97 22.02 -5.62
C GLY A 226 27.69 20.73 -5.98
N HIS A 227 27.59 19.72 -5.11
CA HIS A 227 28.07 18.38 -5.46
C HIS A 227 27.15 17.77 -6.52
N ILE A 228 27.72 16.95 -7.41
CA ILE A 228 26.99 16.27 -8.47
C ILE A 228 26.25 15.07 -7.86
N ARG A 229 25.14 14.64 -8.45
CA ARG A 229 24.24 13.57 -7.97
C ARG A 229 24.96 12.29 -7.49
N ARG A 230 26.08 11.93 -8.11
CA ARG A 230 26.94 10.78 -7.74
C ARG A 230 27.50 10.88 -6.31
N ASP A 231 27.73 12.09 -5.81
CA ASP A 231 28.41 12.37 -4.55
C ASP A 231 27.42 12.76 -3.43
N CYS A 232 26.13 12.43 -3.60
CA CYS A 232 25.07 12.72 -2.62
C CYS A 232 25.13 11.74 -1.42
N PRO A 233 25.31 12.20 -0.17
CA PRO A 233 25.54 11.30 0.98
C PRO A 233 24.34 10.43 1.41
N GLU A 234 23.16 10.64 0.82
CA GLU A 234 21.87 10.14 1.35
C GLU A 234 21.29 8.93 0.57
N ALA A 235 21.85 8.58 -0.59
CA ALA A 235 21.26 7.60 -1.51
C ALA A 235 21.38 6.12 -1.07
N ALA A 236 22.21 5.84 -0.07
CA ALA A 236 22.24 4.57 0.64
C ALA A 236 22.41 4.84 2.15
N LYS A 237 21.64 4.15 2.98
CA LYS A 237 21.67 4.36 4.43
C LYS A 237 22.75 3.51 5.09
N LYS A 238 23.63 4.16 5.83
CA LYS A 238 24.62 3.51 6.69
C LYS A 238 24.01 3.01 7.99
N TRP A 239 24.51 1.89 8.50
CA TRP A 239 24.44 1.55 9.92
C TRP A 239 25.51 2.32 10.69
N THR A 240 25.14 2.80 11.87
CA THR A 240 26.04 3.42 12.85
C THR A 240 26.23 2.52 14.07
N LEU A 241 27.19 2.85 14.93
CA LEU A 241 27.36 2.17 16.22
C LEU A 241 26.08 2.28 17.09
N GLU A 242 25.44 3.45 17.08
CA GLU A 242 24.15 3.70 17.75
C GLU A 242 23.08 2.70 17.26
N ASP A 243 22.99 2.47 15.94
CA ASP A 243 22.03 1.52 15.35
C ASP A 243 22.27 0.08 15.80
N VAL A 244 23.53 -0.34 15.98
CA VAL A 244 23.87 -1.65 16.54
C VAL A 244 23.51 -1.75 18.02
N GLU A 245 23.77 -0.69 18.80
CA GLU A 245 23.42 -0.63 20.23
C GLU A 245 21.90 -0.70 20.44
N MET A 246 21.10 0.05 19.67
CA MET A 246 19.64 -0.06 19.74
C MET A 246 19.11 -1.41 19.25
N ALA A 247 19.72 -1.99 18.20
CA ALA A 247 19.34 -3.32 17.72
C ALA A 247 19.60 -4.40 18.77
N GLU A 248 20.76 -4.37 19.42
CA GLU A 248 21.10 -5.27 20.54
C GLU A 248 20.15 -5.05 21.72
N GLN A 249 19.90 -3.81 22.14
CA GLN A 249 18.98 -3.50 23.22
C GLN A 249 17.57 -4.01 22.91
N PHE A 250 17.04 -3.72 21.72
CA PHE A 250 15.74 -4.19 21.28
C PHE A 250 15.64 -5.72 21.28
N LEU A 251 16.60 -6.40 20.63
CA LEU A 251 16.59 -7.85 20.50
C LEU A 251 16.86 -8.59 21.82
N SER A 252 17.55 -7.96 22.78
CA SER A 252 17.67 -8.50 24.15
C SER A 252 16.32 -8.60 24.88
N THR A 253 15.39 -7.69 24.56
CA THR A 253 14.02 -7.68 25.11
C THR A 253 13.01 -8.46 24.28
N HIS A 254 13.36 -8.81 23.04
CA HIS A 254 12.62 -9.80 22.24
C HIS A 254 13.11 -11.19 22.63
N ASN A 255 12.38 -11.86 23.52
CA ASN A 255 12.68 -13.22 23.95
C ASN A 255 11.39 -13.97 24.25
N ASP A 256 11.43 -15.30 24.30
CA ASP A 256 10.30 -16.16 24.68
C ASP A 256 10.22 -16.42 26.20
N ASN A 257 10.91 -15.59 27.00
CA ASN A 257 11.25 -15.75 28.42
C ASN A 257 12.30 -16.83 28.76
N TYR A 258 12.78 -17.59 27.77
CA TYR A 258 13.79 -18.64 27.99
C TYR A 258 15.04 -18.47 27.10
N THR A 259 14.85 -17.92 25.89
CA THR A 259 15.88 -17.74 24.86
C THR A 259 15.81 -16.32 24.30
N ASN A 260 16.92 -15.58 24.37
CA ASN A 260 17.04 -14.27 23.72
C ASN A 260 17.02 -14.41 22.21
N PHE A 261 16.36 -13.49 21.50
CA PHE A 261 16.39 -13.49 20.04
C PHE A 261 17.83 -13.25 19.54
N PRO A 262 18.35 -14.09 18.63
CA PRO A 262 19.74 -14.00 18.22
C PRO A 262 20.01 -12.73 17.39
N PHE A 263 21.00 -11.95 17.81
CA PHE A 263 21.51 -10.81 17.04
C PHE A 263 22.99 -11.01 16.72
N HIS A 264 23.34 -10.98 15.43
CA HIS A 264 24.72 -11.20 14.97
C HIS A 264 25.56 -9.91 15.04
N LYS A 265 25.58 -9.25 16.20
CA LYS A 265 26.22 -7.95 16.46
C LYS A 265 27.58 -7.76 15.81
N GLU A 266 28.46 -8.74 15.95
CA GLU A 266 29.83 -8.70 15.40
C GLU A 266 29.87 -8.52 13.88
N LEU A 267 28.87 -9.02 13.14
CA LEU A 267 28.80 -8.86 11.68
C LEU A 267 28.51 -7.39 11.31
N PHE A 268 27.63 -6.75 12.06
CA PHE A 268 27.28 -5.34 11.87
C PHE A 268 28.45 -4.43 12.28
N LEU A 269 29.08 -4.68 13.44
CA LEU A 269 30.29 -3.96 13.84
C LEU A 269 31.43 -4.13 12.82
N LYS A 270 31.57 -5.34 12.25
CA LYS A 270 32.57 -5.64 11.22
C LYS A 270 32.33 -4.83 9.95
N PHE A 271 31.12 -4.82 9.37
CA PHE A 271 30.90 -4.01 8.15
C PHE A 271 30.81 -2.50 8.41
N ILE A 272 30.50 -2.06 9.63
CA ILE A 272 30.69 -0.65 10.02
C ILE A 272 32.16 -0.25 9.89
N LYS A 273 33.08 -1.09 10.36
CA LYS A 273 34.53 -0.87 10.29
C LYS A 273 35.11 -1.06 8.88
N GLU A 274 34.70 -2.13 8.19
CA GLU A 274 35.31 -2.56 6.92
C GLU A 274 34.66 -1.93 5.69
N ASN A 275 33.40 -1.51 5.79
CA ASN A 275 32.60 -0.99 4.67
C ASN A 275 31.83 0.30 5.02
N ASP A 276 32.33 1.10 5.99
CA ASP A 276 31.81 2.43 6.34
C ASP A 276 30.29 2.45 6.63
N GLY A 277 29.80 1.38 7.28
CA GLY A 277 28.40 1.21 7.65
C GLY A 277 27.47 0.80 6.51
N TYR A 278 27.97 0.67 5.28
CA TYR A 278 27.19 0.15 4.16
C TYR A 278 27.15 -1.37 4.17
N PHE A 279 26.03 -1.96 3.75
CA PHE A 279 25.92 -3.41 3.61
C PHE A 279 26.92 -3.94 2.56
N PRO A 280 27.78 -4.91 2.90
CA PRO A 280 28.73 -5.52 1.98
C PRO A 280 28.03 -6.58 1.12
N VAL A 281 27.16 -6.08 0.24
CA VAL A 281 26.38 -6.85 -0.72
C VAL A 281 26.46 -6.16 -2.09
N LYS A 282 26.27 -6.94 -3.14
CA LYS A 282 26.05 -6.45 -4.50
C LYS A 282 24.61 -6.74 -4.90
N ILE A 283 23.91 -5.77 -5.47
CA ILE A 283 22.56 -5.92 -6.01
C ILE A 283 22.61 -5.59 -7.50
N GLU A 284 22.08 -6.51 -8.31
CA GLU A 284 21.94 -6.35 -9.76
C GLU A 284 20.44 -6.36 -10.11
N ALA A 285 19.97 -5.43 -10.93
CA ALA A 285 18.54 -5.30 -11.24
C ALA A 285 18.28 -4.86 -12.69
N LEU A 286 17.08 -5.17 -13.19
CA LEU A 286 16.62 -4.68 -14.49
C LEU A 286 16.29 -3.18 -14.36
N PRO A 287 16.53 -2.34 -15.39
CA PRO A 287 16.13 -0.93 -15.37
C PRO A 287 14.65 -0.73 -15.06
N GLU A 288 14.27 0.33 -14.34
CA GLU A 288 12.86 0.62 -14.04
C GLU A 288 12.03 0.82 -15.33
N GLY A 289 10.77 0.41 -15.33
CA GLY A 289 9.93 0.39 -16.53
C GLY A 289 10.25 -0.73 -17.52
N THR A 290 11.18 -1.62 -17.18
CA THR A 290 11.37 -2.86 -17.94
C THR A 290 10.14 -3.76 -17.84
N CYS A 291 9.69 -4.27 -18.97
CA CYS A 291 8.57 -5.20 -19.08
C CYS A 291 9.07 -6.64 -19.18
N CYS A 292 8.55 -7.54 -18.34
CA CYS A 292 8.98 -8.94 -18.29
C CYS A 292 7.79 -9.87 -18.02
N HIS A 293 7.87 -11.11 -18.48
CA HIS A 293 6.89 -12.15 -18.14
C HIS A 293 7.28 -12.81 -16.81
N VAL A 294 6.39 -13.63 -16.24
CA VAL A 294 6.69 -14.36 -14.98
C VAL A 294 7.92 -15.26 -15.15
N HIS A 295 8.58 -15.62 -14.05
CA HIS A 295 9.85 -16.37 -14.06
C HIS A 295 11.04 -15.64 -14.73
N THR A 296 10.96 -14.31 -14.97
CA THR A 296 12.16 -13.46 -15.13
C THR A 296 12.61 -12.97 -13.74
N PRO A 297 13.88 -13.13 -13.34
CA PRO A 297 14.43 -12.45 -12.17
C PRO A 297 14.58 -10.96 -12.48
N VAL A 298 13.89 -10.12 -11.72
CA VAL A 298 13.96 -8.66 -11.88
C VAL A 298 15.11 -8.03 -11.09
N TYR A 299 15.60 -8.74 -10.06
CA TYR A 299 16.83 -8.43 -9.36
C TYR A 299 17.53 -9.70 -8.84
N GLN A 300 18.79 -9.55 -8.47
CA GLN A 300 19.62 -10.51 -7.74
C GLN A 300 20.35 -9.78 -6.61
N ILE A 301 20.62 -10.48 -5.52
CA ILE A 301 21.48 -10.02 -4.42
C ILE A 301 22.52 -11.09 -4.11
N THR A 302 23.79 -10.68 -3.99
CA THR A 302 24.93 -11.55 -3.69
C THR A 302 25.78 -10.94 -2.58
N ALA A 303 26.32 -11.79 -1.70
CA ALA A 303 27.28 -11.41 -0.67
C ALA A 303 28.28 -12.55 -0.46
N GLU A 304 29.49 -12.23 -0.03
CA GLU A 304 30.62 -13.17 0.03
C GLU A 304 31.08 -13.46 1.46
N GLY A 305 31.63 -14.67 1.67
CA GLY A 305 32.19 -15.08 2.95
C GLY A 305 31.20 -14.96 4.12
N GLU A 306 31.66 -14.36 5.22
CA GLU A 306 30.85 -14.15 6.44
C GLU A 306 29.64 -13.24 6.23
N TYR A 307 29.61 -12.45 5.15
CA TYR A 307 28.50 -11.56 4.81
C TYR A 307 27.34 -12.25 4.10
N ALA A 308 27.48 -13.52 3.71
CA ALA A 308 26.43 -14.31 3.06
C ALA A 308 25.03 -14.25 3.75
N PRO A 309 24.89 -14.23 5.10
CA PRO A 309 23.58 -14.10 5.75
C PRO A 309 22.82 -12.81 5.41
N LEU A 310 23.51 -11.75 4.97
CA LEU A 310 22.89 -10.46 4.67
C LEU A 310 21.97 -10.51 3.44
N VAL A 311 22.16 -11.47 2.52
CA VAL A 311 21.26 -11.63 1.36
C VAL A 311 19.83 -11.99 1.79
N THR A 312 19.71 -12.79 2.87
CA THR A 312 18.42 -13.19 3.46
C THR A 312 17.90 -12.11 4.42
N PHE A 313 18.79 -11.42 5.15
CA PHE A 313 18.41 -10.28 5.99
C PHE A 313 17.67 -9.20 5.19
N LEU A 314 18.14 -8.93 3.96
CA LEU A 314 17.55 -7.94 3.07
C LEU A 314 16.36 -8.47 2.24
N GLU A 315 16.00 -9.77 2.30
CA GLU A 315 14.86 -10.36 1.56
C GLU A 315 13.56 -9.59 1.83
N THR A 316 13.24 -9.32 3.10
CA THR A 316 11.97 -8.69 3.50
C THR A 316 11.80 -7.29 2.89
N LEU A 317 12.86 -6.49 2.90
CA LEU A 317 12.87 -5.12 2.36
C LEU A 317 12.82 -5.14 0.84
N LEU A 318 13.74 -5.87 0.20
CA LEU A 318 13.83 -5.94 -1.26
C LEU A 318 12.58 -6.57 -1.89
N THR A 319 11.87 -7.44 -1.18
CA THR A 319 10.60 -8.01 -1.69
C THR A 319 9.48 -6.95 -1.78
N MET A 320 9.54 -5.82 -1.04
CA MET A 320 8.48 -4.79 -1.03
C MET A 320 8.23 -4.13 -2.39
N ILE A 321 9.19 -4.20 -3.31
CA ILE A 321 9.08 -3.79 -4.72
C ILE A 321 7.91 -4.46 -5.48
N TRP A 322 7.33 -5.54 -4.91
CA TRP A 322 6.07 -6.12 -5.38
C TRP A 322 4.98 -5.06 -5.53
N TYR A 323 4.90 -4.11 -4.59
CA TYR A 323 3.80 -3.15 -4.51
C TYR A 323 3.78 -2.18 -5.70
N PRO A 324 4.82 -1.35 -5.93
CA PRO A 324 4.84 -0.45 -7.08
C PRO A 324 4.79 -1.19 -8.42
N SER A 325 5.47 -2.35 -8.53
CA SER A 325 5.41 -3.19 -9.73
C SER A 325 3.98 -3.68 -10.05
N THR A 326 3.20 -4.03 -9.01
CA THR A 326 1.81 -4.48 -9.16
C THR A 326 0.89 -3.31 -9.50
N VAL A 327 1.03 -2.15 -8.85
CA VAL A 327 0.23 -0.94 -9.16
C VAL A 327 0.50 -0.47 -10.59
N ALA A 328 1.76 -0.40 -11.00
CA ALA A 328 2.14 -0.02 -12.35
C ALA A 328 1.57 -1.00 -13.41
N THR A 329 1.69 -2.31 -13.16
CA THR A 329 1.11 -3.33 -14.05
C THR A 329 -0.42 -3.21 -14.11
N LEU A 330 -1.12 -3.07 -12.99
CA LEU A 330 -2.57 -2.88 -12.94
C LEU A 330 -2.99 -1.63 -13.73
N SER A 331 -2.29 -0.51 -13.50
CA SER A 331 -2.54 0.75 -14.19
C SER A 331 -2.35 0.61 -15.70
N ARG A 332 -1.31 -0.13 -16.15
CA ARG A 332 -1.10 -0.37 -17.58
C ARG A 332 -2.16 -1.28 -18.18
N ARG A 333 -2.66 -2.28 -17.46
CA ARG A 333 -3.81 -3.09 -17.91
C ARG A 333 -5.08 -2.28 -18.08
N ALA A 334 -5.32 -1.32 -17.18
CA ALA A 334 -6.42 -0.37 -17.35
C ALA A 334 -6.19 0.53 -18.57
N ARG A 335 -4.95 0.97 -18.83
CA ARG A 335 -4.60 1.69 -20.06
C ARG A 335 -4.89 0.88 -21.31
N ASP A 336 -4.41 -0.35 -21.42
CA ASP A 336 -4.67 -1.21 -22.60
C ASP A 336 -6.17 -1.33 -22.93
N ILE A 337 -7.02 -1.45 -21.90
CA ILE A 337 -8.48 -1.57 -22.05
C ILE A 337 -9.14 -0.26 -22.51
N ILE A 338 -8.67 0.88 -22.01
CA ILE A 338 -9.16 2.20 -22.44
C ILE A 338 -8.63 2.55 -23.85
N GLU A 339 -7.36 2.20 -24.13
CA GLU A 339 -6.68 2.41 -25.41
C GLU A 339 -7.40 1.63 -26.53
N GLU A 340 -7.77 0.37 -26.31
CA GLU A 340 -8.61 -0.43 -27.23
C GLU A 340 -9.98 0.24 -27.51
N ALA A 341 -10.65 0.79 -26.49
CA ALA A 341 -11.91 1.50 -26.67
C ALA A 341 -11.75 2.87 -27.35
N PHE A 342 -10.57 3.49 -27.24
CA PHE A 342 -10.20 4.72 -27.94
C PHE A 342 -9.94 4.46 -29.41
N GLU A 343 -9.11 3.47 -29.75
CA GLU A 343 -8.86 3.02 -31.13
C GLU A 343 -10.16 2.72 -31.90
N ASP A 344 -11.16 2.16 -31.23
CA ASP A 344 -12.46 1.83 -31.82
C ASP A 344 -13.42 3.03 -31.99
N THR A 345 -13.26 4.14 -31.26
CA THR A 345 -14.33 5.16 -31.14
C THR A 345 -13.90 6.63 -31.01
N VAL A 346 -12.60 6.94 -30.99
CA VAL A 346 -12.08 8.30 -30.78
C VAL A 346 -11.23 8.71 -31.97
N ASP A 347 -11.56 9.84 -32.58
CA ASP A 347 -10.79 10.43 -33.68
C ASP A 347 -9.38 10.85 -33.24
N GLU A 348 -8.44 10.97 -34.18
CA GLU A 348 -7.02 11.23 -33.90
C GLU A 348 -6.79 12.52 -33.08
N ASP A 349 -7.61 13.54 -33.29
CA ASP A 349 -7.56 14.81 -32.55
C ASP A 349 -8.07 14.71 -31.10
N GLY A 350 -8.86 13.68 -30.78
CA GLY A 350 -9.28 13.35 -29.42
C GLY A 350 -8.27 12.48 -28.64
N TYR A 351 -7.29 11.87 -29.31
CA TYR A 351 -6.46 10.82 -28.72
C TYR A 351 -5.56 11.29 -27.57
N PHE A 352 -5.21 12.58 -27.51
CA PHE A 352 -4.46 13.17 -26.39
C PHE A 352 -5.16 13.00 -25.03
N LEU A 353 -6.49 12.83 -25.05
CA LEU A 353 -7.30 12.64 -23.85
C LEU A 353 -7.04 11.31 -23.14
N LEU A 354 -6.41 10.33 -23.80
CA LEU A 354 -6.12 9.01 -23.25
C LEU A 354 -5.27 9.07 -21.97
N GLU A 355 -4.32 10.01 -21.89
CA GLU A 355 -3.40 10.14 -20.74
C GLU A 355 -4.11 10.52 -19.44
N SER A 356 -5.32 11.07 -19.49
CA SER A 356 -6.12 11.47 -18.32
C SER A 356 -7.37 10.62 -18.09
N ARG A 357 -7.58 9.52 -18.84
CA ARG A 357 -8.82 8.72 -18.74
C ARG A 357 -8.98 7.91 -17.46
N LEU A 358 -7.88 7.60 -16.77
CA LEU A 358 -7.91 6.99 -15.45
C LEU A 358 -7.27 7.97 -14.46
N GLN A 359 -8.10 8.50 -13.56
CA GLN A 359 -7.71 9.41 -12.48
C GLN A 359 -7.48 8.58 -11.21
N ASP A 360 -6.29 8.68 -10.62
CA ASP A 360 -5.99 8.08 -9.32
C ASP A 360 -6.66 8.87 -8.18
N PHE A 361 -7.61 8.21 -7.51
CA PHE A 361 -8.31 8.70 -6.30
C PHE A 361 -7.85 7.94 -5.04
N GLY A 362 -6.72 7.24 -5.11
CA GLY A 362 -6.31 6.23 -4.14
C GLY A 362 -5.77 6.75 -2.82
N PHE A 363 -5.38 8.03 -2.73
CA PHE A 363 -4.73 8.62 -1.54
C PHE A 363 -5.46 8.27 -0.23
N ARG A 364 -6.75 8.61 -0.09
CA ARG A 364 -7.52 8.34 1.14
C ARG A 364 -7.75 6.84 1.44
N GLY A 365 -7.44 5.97 0.49
CA GLY A 365 -7.53 4.51 0.63
C GLY A 365 -6.20 3.82 0.97
N CYS A 366 -5.07 4.54 0.97
CA CYS A 366 -3.76 4.00 1.35
C CYS A 366 -3.63 3.85 2.88
N THR A 367 -2.85 2.87 3.36
CA THR A 367 -2.58 2.70 4.80
C THR A 367 -1.52 3.65 5.35
N SER A 368 -0.70 4.26 4.48
CA SER A 368 0.33 5.23 4.86
C SER A 368 0.59 6.26 3.75
N LEU A 369 1.27 7.36 4.09
CA LEU A 369 1.71 8.31 3.06
C LEU A 369 2.80 7.69 2.14
N GLU A 370 3.54 6.69 2.62
CA GLU A 370 4.57 5.96 1.85
C GLU A 370 3.93 5.27 0.66
N GLN A 371 2.89 4.50 0.95
CA GLN A 371 2.11 3.79 -0.03
C GLN A 371 1.46 4.75 -1.03
N SER A 372 0.96 5.91 -0.58
CA SER A 372 0.38 6.91 -1.48
C SER A 372 1.40 7.46 -2.49
N ILE A 373 2.64 7.73 -2.03
CA ILE A 373 3.73 8.24 -2.88
C ILE A 373 4.19 7.16 -3.86
N ILE A 374 4.49 5.96 -3.35
CA ILE A 374 5.02 4.85 -4.14
C ILE A 374 3.99 4.36 -5.17
N GLY A 375 2.74 4.16 -4.74
CA GLY A 375 1.65 3.69 -5.58
C GLY A 375 1.19 4.74 -6.59
N GLY A 376 1.00 5.99 -6.16
CA GLY A 376 0.64 7.09 -7.07
C GLY A 376 1.74 7.33 -8.12
N ALA A 377 3.02 7.23 -7.74
CA ALA A 377 4.13 7.29 -8.70
C ALA A 377 4.09 6.13 -9.70
N ALA A 378 3.79 4.90 -9.25
CA ALA A 378 3.64 3.75 -10.13
C ALA A 378 2.49 3.89 -11.14
N HIS A 379 1.36 4.49 -10.73
CA HIS A 379 0.27 4.87 -11.63
C HIS A 379 0.70 5.95 -12.65
N LEU A 380 1.41 6.98 -12.18
CA LEU A 380 1.86 8.11 -13.00
C LEU A 380 2.77 7.73 -14.18
N ILE A 381 3.31 6.52 -14.25
CA ILE A 381 4.04 6.07 -15.46
C ILE A 381 3.07 5.85 -16.64
N ASN A 382 1.80 5.51 -16.39
CA ASN A 382 0.84 5.11 -17.42
C ASN A 382 -0.20 6.20 -17.74
N PHE A 383 -0.51 7.05 -16.77
CA PHE A 383 -1.44 8.18 -16.88
C PHE A 383 -0.86 9.43 -16.24
N THR A 384 -1.45 10.60 -16.52
CA THR A 384 -1.16 11.86 -15.84
C THR A 384 -2.20 12.21 -14.78
N GLY A 385 -3.38 11.57 -14.78
CA GLY A 385 -4.47 11.92 -13.88
C GLY A 385 -4.28 11.45 -12.43
N THR A 386 -4.13 12.35 -11.46
CA THR A 386 -4.08 11.95 -10.04
C THR A 386 -4.53 13.06 -9.08
N ASP A 387 -5.32 12.68 -8.07
CA ASP A 387 -5.63 13.49 -6.89
C ASP A 387 -4.76 13.05 -5.68
N THR A 388 -3.89 12.05 -5.85
CA THR A 388 -2.84 11.68 -4.91
C THR A 388 -1.70 12.69 -4.98
N MET A 389 -1.98 13.91 -4.51
CA MET A 389 -1.08 15.07 -4.55
C MET A 389 0.28 14.81 -3.90
N SER A 390 0.36 13.88 -2.94
CA SER A 390 1.61 13.40 -2.35
C SER A 390 2.56 12.80 -3.40
N ALA A 391 2.04 11.92 -4.27
CA ALA A 391 2.80 11.33 -5.37
C ALA A 391 3.16 12.35 -6.45
N ALA A 392 2.19 13.17 -6.90
CA ALA A 392 2.42 14.18 -7.92
C ALA A 392 3.51 15.18 -7.51
N TYR A 393 3.43 15.71 -6.28
CA TYR A 393 4.44 16.59 -5.70
C TYR A 393 5.79 15.91 -5.55
N TYR A 394 5.81 14.68 -5.01
CA TYR A 394 7.05 13.95 -4.77
C TYR A 394 7.77 13.66 -6.10
N VAL A 395 7.10 13.04 -7.07
CA VAL A 395 7.71 12.73 -8.38
C VAL A 395 8.18 14.00 -9.07
N GLN A 396 7.36 15.07 -9.10
CA GLN A 396 7.76 16.34 -9.71
C GLN A 396 9.07 16.89 -9.13
N TYR A 397 9.16 17.08 -7.80
CA TYR A 397 10.28 17.79 -7.18
C TYR A 397 11.46 16.91 -6.75
N LYS A 398 11.29 15.58 -6.66
CA LYS A 398 12.34 14.65 -6.22
C LYS A 398 12.88 13.75 -7.32
N ILE A 399 12.07 13.41 -8.32
CA ILE A 399 12.43 12.41 -9.36
C ILE A 399 12.48 13.05 -10.77
N ASN A 400 11.67 14.08 -11.02
CA ASN A 400 11.47 14.65 -12.35
C ASN A 400 11.99 16.10 -12.49
N ASN A 401 12.96 16.50 -11.65
CA ASN A 401 13.68 17.77 -11.73
C ASN A 401 12.78 19.03 -11.82
N GLY A 402 11.67 19.03 -11.09
CA GLY A 402 10.69 20.12 -11.04
C GLY A 402 9.67 20.14 -12.18
N LYS A 403 9.79 19.26 -13.18
CA LYS A 403 8.82 19.16 -14.29
C LYS A 403 7.49 18.53 -13.81
N PRO A 404 6.33 19.17 -14.06
CA PRO A 404 5.02 18.60 -13.77
C PRO A 404 4.84 17.22 -14.41
N ILE A 405 4.13 16.33 -13.72
CA ILE A 405 3.92 14.93 -14.14
C ILE A 405 2.50 14.42 -13.90
N GLY A 406 1.86 14.93 -12.85
CA GLY A 406 0.47 14.68 -12.48
C GLY A 406 -0.40 15.91 -12.71
N LEU A 407 -1.65 15.68 -13.07
CA LEU A 407 -2.67 16.68 -13.37
C LEU A 407 -3.98 16.32 -12.66
N SER A 408 -4.71 17.35 -12.25
CA SER A 408 -6.06 17.26 -11.70
C SER A 408 -6.85 18.52 -12.09
N ILE A 409 -8.16 18.49 -11.88
CA ILE A 409 -9.09 19.60 -12.12
C ILE A 409 -9.83 19.93 -10.82
N PRO A 410 -10.35 21.16 -10.63
CA PRO A 410 -11.28 21.45 -9.55
C PRO A 410 -12.43 20.43 -9.53
N ALA A 411 -12.58 19.72 -8.42
CA ALA A 411 -13.59 18.68 -8.24
C ALA A 411 -14.35 18.90 -6.93
N THR A 412 -15.66 18.63 -6.90
CA THR A 412 -16.41 18.61 -5.64
C THR A 412 -16.45 17.23 -5.00
N GLU A 413 -16.55 17.24 -3.68
CA GLU A 413 -17.06 16.14 -2.87
C GLU A 413 -18.36 16.55 -2.20
N HIS A 414 -19.11 15.60 -1.63
CA HIS A 414 -20.45 15.83 -1.09
C HIS A 414 -20.52 16.97 -0.06
N SER A 415 -19.45 17.21 0.72
CA SER A 415 -19.40 18.31 1.70
C SER A 415 -19.64 19.68 1.05
N VAL A 416 -19.10 19.91 -0.15
CA VAL A 416 -19.30 21.14 -0.93
C VAL A 416 -20.75 21.27 -1.40
N MET A 417 -21.35 20.17 -1.85
CA MET A 417 -22.74 20.14 -2.32
C MET A 417 -23.71 20.39 -1.15
N LEU A 418 -23.49 19.72 -0.01
CA LEU A 418 -24.26 19.84 1.23
C LEU A 418 -24.13 21.23 1.90
N SER A 419 -23.06 21.97 1.63
CA SER A 419 -22.87 23.33 2.18
C SER A 419 -23.82 24.39 1.59
N HIS A 420 -24.56 24.05 0.52
CA HIS A 420 -25.47 24.95 -0.19
C HIS A 420 -26.94 24.59 0.08
N LYS A 421 -27.84 25.58 -0.10
CA LYS A 421 -29.28 25.38 0.15
C LYS A 421 -29.94 24.39 -0.82
N THR A 422 -29.39 24.24 -2.03
CA THR A 422 -29.84 23.32 -3.07
C THR A 422 -28.65 22.89 -3.92
N GLU A 423 -28.69 21.69 -4.52
CA GLU A 423 -27.70 21.27 -5.53
C GLU A 423 -27.63 22.26 -6.71
N LYS A 424 -28.76 22.84 -7.13
CA LYS A 424 -28.79 23.87 -8.18
C LYS A 424 -27.95 25.10 -7.82
N ASP A 425 -28.08 25.64 -6.60
CA ASP A 425 -27.28 26.78 -6.11
C ASP A 425 -25.78 26.43 -6.07
N ALA A 426 -25.43 25.23 -5.58
CA ALA A 426 -24.05 24.73 -5.63
C ALA A 426 -23.49 24.71 -7.06
N ILE A 427 -24.20 24.08 -8.00
CA ILE A 427 -23.76 23.91 -9.40
C ILE A 427 -23.67 25.26 -10.11
N SER A 428 -24.66 26.15 -9.96
CA SER A 428 -24.63 27.50 -10.53
C SER A 428 -23.45 28.33 -10.02
N ARG A 429 -23.03 28.15 -8.75
CA ARG A 429 -21.82 28.79 -8.22
C ARG A 429 -20.54 28.16 -8.78
N LEU A 430 -20.48 26.84 -8.91
CA LEU A 430 -19.33 26.14 -9.50
C LEU A 430 -19.12 26.57 -10.96
N ILE A 431 -20.20 26.65 -11.76
CA ILE A 431 -20.18 27.21 -13.11
C ILE A 431 -19.64 28.65 -13.09
N THR A 432 -20.09 29.49 -12.16
CA THR A 432 -19.65 30.89 -12.07
C THR A 432 -18.14 31.02 -11.84
N HIS A 433 -17.56 30.20 -10.98
CA HIS A 433 -16.14 30.25 -10.59
C HIS A 433 -15.21 29.46 -11.54
N PHE A 434 -15.57 28.23 -11.88
CA PHE A 434 -14.72 27.28 -12.62
C PHE A 434 -15.19 27.01 -14.05
N GLY A 435 -16.38 27.47 -14.44
CA GLY A 435 -17.03 27.08 -15.69
C GLY A 435 -16.27 27.42 -16.96
N ASN A 436 -15.38 28.42 -16.97
CA ASN A 436 -14.52 28.75 -18.11
C ASN A 436 -13.46 27.67 -18.39
N GLY A 437 -13.12 26.83 -17.39
CA GLY A 437 -12.15 25.74 -17.50
C GLY A 437 -12.83 24.37 -17.52
N ALA A 438 -12.13 23.35 -17.01
CA ALA A 438 -12.72 22.05 -16.70
C ALA A 438 -12.91 21.92 -15.18
N PHE A 439 -14.05 21.37 -14.75
CA PHE A 439 -14.28 20.98 -13.36
C PHE A 439 -15.16 19.73 -13.28
N ALA A 440 -15.01 18.94 -12.22
CA ALA A 440 -15.87 17.81 -11.91
C ALA A 440 -16.86 18.17 -10.79
N CYS A 441 -18.09 17.67 -10.89
CA CYS A 441 -19.11 17.89 -9.88
C CYS A 441 -19.79 16.57 -9.53
N VAL A 442 -19.79 16.23 -8.23
CA VAL A 442 -20.53 15.07 -7.70
C VAL A 442 -22.03 15.34 -7.72
N MET A 443 -22.82 14.39 -8.23
CA MET A 443 -24.19 14.61 -8.72
C MET A 443 -25.26 13.71 -8.07
N ASP A 444 -24.85 12.85 -7.16
CA ASP A 444 -25.68 11.86 -6.46
C ASP A 444 -25.78 12.15 -4.95
N THR A 445 -25.57 13.41 -4.54
CA THR A 445 -25.67 13.80 -3.12
C THR A 445 -27.08 13.60 -2.58
N PHE A 446 -28.11 13.75 -3.41
CA PHE A 446 -29.48 13.39 -3.08
C PHE A 446 -30.15 12.42 -4.07
N SER A 447 -30.07 12.68 -5.38
CA SER A 447 -30.64 11.80 -6.40
C SER A 447 -30.04 12.09 -7.77
N TYR A 448 -29.26 11.14 -8.29
CA TYR A 448 -28.60 11.27 -9.59
C TYR A 448 -29.60 11.44 -10.75
N VAL A 449 -30.71 10.68 -10.72
CA VAL A 449 -31.79 10.79 -11.71
C VAL A 449 -32.37 12.21 -11.72
N ASN A 450 -32.72 12.77 -10.55
CA ASN A 450 -33.22 14.15 -10.47
C ASN A 450 -32.17 15.19 -10.90
N ALA A 451 -30.88 14.95 -10.61
CA ALA A 451 -29.81 15.82 -11.05
C ALA A 451 -29.73 15.88 -12.58
N LEU A 452 -29.83 14.73 -13.27
CA LEU A 452 -29.84 14.64 -14.73
C LEU A 452 -31.13 15.16 -15.37
N GLU A 453 -32.30 14.80 -14.84
CA GLU A 453 -33.60 15.12 -15.47
C GLU A 453 -34.05 16.56 -15.22
N ASN A 454 -33.76 17.12 -14.04
CA ASN A 454 -34.30 18.41 -13.62
C ASN A 454 -33.23 19.47 -13.39
N ILE A 455 -32.11 19.14 -12.72
CA ILE A 455 -31.13 20.16 -12.31
C ILE A 455 -30.23 20.57 -13.48
N VAL A 456 -29.61 19.61 -14.18
CA VAL A 456 -28.72 19.86 -15.32
C VAL A 456 -29.42 20.66 -16.43
N PRO A 457 -30.64 20.32 -16.89
CA PRO A 457 -31.38 21.15 -17.84
C PRO A 457 -31.65 22.57 -17.32
N ALA A 458 -31.94 22.72 -16.03
CA ALA A 458 -32.22 24.01 -15.40
C ALA A 458 -30.98 24.90 -15.16
N ILE A 459 -29.76 24.39 -15.41
CA ILE A 459 -28.50 25.15 -15.43
C ILE A 459 -27.81 25.15 -16.81
N ALA A 460 -28.36 24.42 -17.79
CA ALA A 460 -27.72 24.20 -19.09
C ALA A 460 -27.39 25.50 -19.82
N SER A 461 -28.33 26.46 -19.89
CA SER A 461 -28.08 27.77 -20.52
C SER A 461 -26.91 28.52 -19.87
N GLN A 462 -26.85 28.52 -18.53
CA GLN A 462 -25.76 29.15 -17.78
C GLN A 462 -24.42 28.47 -18.08
N LYS A 463 -24.39 27.13 -18.16
CA LYS A 463 -23.16 26.39 -18.46
C LYS A 463 -22.70 26.58 -19.92
N ILE A 464 -23.62 26.60 -20.87
CA ILE A 464 -23.34 26.83 -22.29
C ILE A 464 -22.79 28.24 -22.51
N GLU A 465 -23.43 29.27 -21.95
CA GLU A 465 -22.98 30.67 -22.03
C GLU A 465 -21.57 30.86 -21.43
N LYS A 466 -21.28 30.13 -20.34
CA LYS A 466 -19.97 30.17 -19.65
C LYS A 466 -18.85 29.45 -20.41
N GLY A 467 -19.18 28.57 -21.36
CA GLY A 467 -18.23 27.72 -22.08
C GLY A 467 -17.58 26.66 -21.18
N GLY A 468 -16.40 26.17 -21.58
CA GLY A 468 -15.59 25.19 -20.84
C GLY A 468 -16.26 23.82 -20.63
N PHE A 469 -15.63 22.95 -19.84
CA PHE A 469 -16.08 21.58 -19.60
C PHE A 469 -16.61 21.36 -18.18
N MET A 470 -17.56 20.45 -18.02
CA MET A 470 -18.15 20.07 -16.74
C MET A 470 -18.32 18.55 -16.73
N VAL A 471 -17.58 17.87 -15.86
CA VAL A 471 -17.66 16.42 -15.68
C VAL A 471 -18.75 16.13 -14.66
N ILE A 472 -19.79 15.42 -15.09
CA ILE A 472 -20.87 14.90 -14.25
C ILE A 472 -20.34 13.63 -13.58
N ARG A 473 -20.21 13.63 -12.24
CA ARG A 473 -19.70 12.48 -11.48
C ARG A 473 -20.80 11.87 -10.60
N PRO A 474 -21.39 10.73 -10.95
CA PRO A 474 -22.01 9.84 -9.97
C PRO A 474 -20.93 9.14 -9.11
N ASP A 475 -21.28 8.77 -7.87
CA ASP A 475 -20.36 8.17 -6.86
C ASP A 475 -21.00 6.97 -6.12
N SER A 476 -22.23 6.56 -6.50
CA SER A 476 -22.99 5.49 -5.84
C SER A 476 -24.11 4.92 -6.73
N GLY A 477 -24.37 3.61 -6.64
CA GLY A 477 -25.35 2.88 -7.47
C GLY A 477 -24.79 1.58 -8.06
N ASP A 478 -25.28 1.13 -9.21
CA ASP A 478 -24.67 0.01 -9.95
C ASP A 478 -23.34 0.43 -10.60
N GLN A 479 -22.29 -0.38 -10.42
CA GLN A 479 -20.93 -0.02 -10.85
C GLN A 479 -20.79 0.23 -12.36
N VAL A 480 -21.66 -0.36 -13.19
CA VAL A 480 -21.67 -0.13 -14.65
C VAL A 480 -22.39 1.17 -15.02
N GLU A 481 -23.39 1.57 -14.24
CA GLU A 481 -24.15 2.80 -14.45
C GLU A 481 -23.46 4.04 -13.85
N VAL A 482 -22.70 3.87 -12.77
CA VAL A 482 -22.27 4.99 -11.89
C VAL A 482 -20.77 5.15 -11.73
N GLY A 483 -19.94 4.21 -12.19
CA GLY A 483 -18.49 4.37 -12.22
C GLY A 483 -17.77 4.53 -10.86
N ASP A 484 -18.44 4.36 -9.71
CA ASP A 484 -17.74 4.18 -8.42
C ASP A 484 -17.09 2.79 -8.33
N SER A 485 -16.08 2.67 -7.48
CA SER A 485 -15.43 1.41 -7.13
C SER A 485 -14.86 0.70 -8.36
N VAL A 486 -14.32 1.47 -9.32
CA VAL A 486 -13.74 0.97 -10.57
C VAL A 486 -12.73 -0.14 -10.29
N THR A 487 -12.83 -1.19 -11.10
CA THR A 487 -11.93 -2.34 -11.16
C THR A 487 -11.74 -2.72 -12.64
N ILE A 488 -10.79 -3.60 -12.95
CA ILE A 488 -10.61 -4.08 -14.33
C ILE A 488 -11.90 -4.70 -14.93
N PRO A 489 -12.68 -5.53 -14.19
CA PRO A 489 -13.99 -5.99 -14.67
C PRO A 489 -15.01 -4.87 -14.93
N SER A 490 -15.20 -3.93 -13.99
CA SER A 490 -16.19 -2.86 -14.18
C SER A 490 -15.75 -1.86 -15.27
N LEU A 491 -14.46 -1.56 -15.41
CA LEU A 491 -13.90 -0.77 -16.52
C LEU A 491 -14.29 -1.35 -17.89
N LYS A 492 -14.11 -2.66 -18.08
CA LYS A 492 -14.52 -3.37 -19.31
C LYS A 492 -16.04 -3.30 -19.52
N ALA A 493 -16.82 -3.50 -18.46
CA ALA A 493 -18.29 -3.48 -18.53
C ALA A 493 -18.83 -2.08 -18.91
N ILE A 494 -18.30 -1.02 -18.30
CA ILE A 494 -18.67 0.37 -18.61
C ILE A 494 -18.31 0.71 -20.06
N LEU A 495 -17.07 0.45 -20.50
CA LEU A 495 -16.66 0.75 -21.89
C LEU A 495 -17.47 -0.05 -22.91
N LYS A 496 -17.82 -1.30 -22.60
CA LYS A 496 -18.73 -2.09 -23.43
C LYS A 496 -20.11 -1.43 -23.51
N ALA A 497 -20.72 -1.05 -22.37
CA ALA A 497 -22.04 -0.41 -22.35
C ALA A 497 -22.05 0.94 -23.09
N VAL A 498 -20.99 1.76 -22.92
CA VAL A 498 -20.78 3.02 -23.65
C VAL A 498 -20.78 2.80 -25.16
N LYS A 499 -20.03 1.80 -25.65
CA LYS A 499 -19.97 1.42 -27.07
C LYS A 499 -21.30 0.86 -27.59
N GLU A 500 -21.96 -0.02 -26.84
CA GLU A 500 -23.26 -0.62 -27.21
C GLU A 500 -24.39 0.44 -27.26
N ALA A 501 -24.29 1.50 -26.44
CA ALA A 501 -25.18 2.66 -26.49
C ALA A 501 -24.81 3.69 -27.58
N GLY A 502 -23.77 3.45 -28.39
CA GLY A 502 -23.36 4.32 -29.49
C GLY A 502 -22.53 5.55 -29.08
N TYR A 503 -22.02 5.60 -27.85
CA TYR A 503 -21.17 6.69 -27.38
C TYR A 503 -19.68 6.38 -27.58
N SER A 504 -18.91 7.42 -27.90
CA SER A 504 -17.44 7.34 -27.94
C SER A 504 -16.83 7.27 -26.54
N ALA A 505 -15.72 6.53 -26.39
CA ALA A 505 -15.00 6.37 -25.14
C ALA A 505 -14.44 7.70 -24.56
N GLN A 506 -14.28 8.74 -25.38
CA GLN A 506 -13.89 10.07 -24.89
C GLN A 506 -14.93 10.76 -24.00
N ASN A 507 -16.19 10.27 -23.99
CA ASN A 507 -17.26 10.81 -23.15
C ASN A 507 -17.18 10.34 -21.69
N VAL A 508 -16.38 9.31 -21.38
CA VAL A 508 -16.22 8.76 -20.03
C VAL A 508 -14.80 8.93 -19.49
N LEU A 509 -14.71 9.14 -18.18
CA LEU A 509 -13.47 9.22 -17.41
C LEU A 509 -13.65 8.40 -16.14
N PHE A 510 -12.62 7.66 -15.75
CA PHE A 510 -12.68 6.69 -14.65
C PHE A 510 -11.89 7.20 -13.45
N GLY A 511 -12.51 7.18 -12.26
CA GLY A 511 -11.82 7.40 -11.00
C GLY A 511 -11.53 6.06 -10.31
N MET A 512 -10.28 5.78 -9.95
CA MET A 512 -9.94 4.51 -9.28
C MET A 512 -9.21 4.77 -7.97
N GLY A 513 -9.92 4.52 -6.86
CA GLY A 513 -9.43 4.74 -5.50
C GLY A 513 -8.69 3.55 -4.91
N GLY A 514 -9.24 2.99 -3.83
CA GLY A 514 -8.65 1.81 -3.16
C GLY A 514 -8.46 0.60 -4.06
N GLY A 515 -9.22 0.48 -5.17
CA GLY A 515 -8.98 -0.54 -6.21
C GLY A 515 -7.59 -0.46 -6.85
N LEU A 516 -7.06 0.76 -7.04
CA LEU A 516 -5.78 1.02 -7.71
C LEU A 516 -4.61 0.90 -6.74
N LEU A 517 -4.71 1.53 -5.57
CA LEU A 517 -3.58 1.67 -4.64
C LEU A 517 -3.60 0.73 -3.43
N GLN A 518 -4.73 0.09 -3.07
CA GLN A 518 -4.88 -0.65 -1.80
C GLN A 518 -5.31 -2.11 -1.93
N LYS A 519 -6.21 -2.45 -2.86
CA LYS A 519 -6.78 -3.81 -3.03
C LYS A 519 -5.83 -4.76 -3.79
N LEU A 520 -4.54 -4.72 -3.41
CA LEU A 520 -3.44 -5.47 -4.00
C LEU A 520 -2.63 -6.14 -2.88
N ASN A 521 -2.00 -7.27 -3.20
CA ASN A 521 -1.09 -7.97 -2.30
C ASN A 521 0.08 -8.60 -3.09
N ARG A 522 1.15 -9.00 -2.38
CA ARG A 522 2.35 -9.62 -2.99
C ARG A 522 2.03 -10.84 -3.88
N ASP A 523 1.00 -11.61 -3.53
CA ASP A 523 0.58 -12.80 -4.27
C ASP A 523 -0.14 -12.48 -5.59
N THR A 524 -0.66 -11.26 -5.77
CA THR A 524 -1.27 -10.78 -7.05
C THR A 524 -0.36 -11.00 -8.25
N MET A 525 0.95 -10.78 -8.07
CA MET A 525 2.00 -11.10 -9.06
C MET A 525 2.91 -12.25 -8.60
N SER A 526 2.56 -12.95 -7.52
CA SER A 526 3.36 -14.03 -6.90
C SER A 526 4.83 -13.65 -6.65
N PHE A 527 5.07 -12.38 -6.33
CA PHE A 527 6.41 -11.80 -6.26
C PHE A 527 7.23 -12.45 -5.15
N ALA A 528 8.42 -12.97 -5.44
CA ALA A 528 9.16 -13.79 -4.49
C ALA A 528 10.68 -13.81 -4.72
N THR A 529 11.42 -13.70 -3.63
CA THR A 529 12.88 -13.73 -3.55
C THR A 529 13.34 -15.10 -3.09
N LYS A 530 14.28 -15.78 -3.75
CA LYS A 530 14.67 -17.15 -3.32
C LYS A 530 16.16 -17.36 -3.47
N LEU A 531 16.78 -17.99 -2.47
CA LEU A 531 18.15 -18.48 -2.56
C LEU A 531 18.24 -19.50 -3.70
N SER A 532 18.98 -19.16 -4.74
CA SER A 532 19.15 -19.99 -5.94
C SER A 532 20.57 -20.57 -6.08
N TYR A 533 21.57 -20.03 -5.39
CA TYR A 533 22.97 -20.42 -5.52
C TYR A 533 23.72 -20.27 -4.20
N ILE A 534 24.69 -21.14 -3.95
CA ILE A 534 25.66 -20.99 -2.87
C ILE A 534 27.03 -21.51 -3.31
N LYS A 535 28.08 -20.86 -2.83
CA LYS A 535 29.46 -21.35 -2.85
C LYS A 535 29.93 -21.55 -1.41
N TYR A 536 30.42 -22.73 -1.10
CA TYR A 536 30.89 -23.12 0.22
C TYR A 536 32.37 -22.75 0.42
N ALA A 537 32.81 -22.70 1.68
CA ALA A 537 34.18 -22.30 2.05
C ALA A 537 35.28 -23.26 1.54
N ASP A 538 34.93 -24.51 1.22
CA ASP A 538 35.82 -25.50 0.58
C ASP A 538 35.93 -25.31 -0.96
N GLY A 539 35.25 -24.30 -1.51
CA GLY A 539 35.20 -24.01 -2.93
C GLY A 539 34.14 -24.79 -3.71
N THR A 540 33.38 -25.69 -3.06
CA THR A 540 32.28 -26.40 -3.72
C THR A 540 31.10 -25.48 -3.98
N GLU A 541 30.36 -25.73 -5.06
CA GLU A 541 29.29 -24.87 -5.55
C GLU A 541 28.00 -25.67 -5.72
N ARG A 542 26.86 -25.06 -5.38
CA ARG A 542 25.54 -25.71 -5.48
C ARG A 542 24.48 -24.77 -6.02
N ASN A 543 23.81 -25.23 -7.08
CA ASN A 543 22.55 -24.64 -7.53
C ASN A 543 21.43 -25.13 -6.60
N ILE A 544 20.66 -24.21 -6.03
CA ILE A 544 19.61 -24.46 -5.04
C ILE A 544 18.24 -24.19 -5.67
N MET A 545 17.28 -25.07 -5.42
CA MET A 545 15.86 -24.80 -5.67
C MET A 545 14.99 -25.49 -4.64
N LYS A 546 13.78 -24.97 -4.40
CA LYS A 546 12.72 -25.68 -3.69
C LYS A 546 11.75 -26.31 -4.68
N ILE A 547 11.31 -27.53 -4.39
CA ILE A 547 10.32 -28.29 -5.17
C ILE A 547 9.23 -28.78 -4.21
N PRO A 548 8.18 -27.98 -3.93
CA PRO A 548 7.09 -28.41 -3.06
C PRO A 548 6.22 -29.47 -3.76
N THR A 549 6.20 -30.70 -3.24
CA THR A 549 5.44 -31.82 -3.84
C THR A 549 3.93 -31.57 -3.90
N MET A 550 3.40 -30.82 -2.94
CA MET A 550 1.98 -30.45 -2.84
C MET A 550 1.60 -29.18 -3.64
N ASP A 551 2.57 -28.46 -4.22
CA ASP A 551 2.33 -27.22 -4.96
C ASP A 551 3.42 -26.96 -6.01
N SER A 552 3.22 -27.51 -7.21
CA SER A 552 4.12 -27.35 -8.35
C SER A 552 4.22 -25.91 -8.87
N LYS A 553 3.28 -25.02 -8.52
CA LYS A 553 3.36 -23.59 -8.88
C LYS A 553 4.36 -22.83 -8.02
N LYS A 554 4.83 -23.41 -6.91
CA LYS A 554 5.82 -22.82 -5.99
C LYS A 554 7.25 -23.36 -6.17
N ILE A 555 7.56 -24.00 -7.30
CA ILE A 555 8.93 -24.38 -7.66
C ILE A 555 9.76 -23.09 -7.85
N SER A 556 10.97 -23.04 -7.27
CA SER A 556 11.91 -21.95 -7.54
C SER A 556 12.91 -22.33 -8.63
N LEU A 557 13.50 -21.34 -9.30
CA LEU A 557 14.52 -21.57 -10.31
C LEU A 557 15.91 -21.76 -9.66
N PRO A 558 16.77 -22.66 -10.19
CA PRO A 558 18.10 -22.91 -9.64
C PRO A 558 19.21 -22.07 -10.27
N GLY A 559 20.22 -21.77 -9.45
CA GLY A 559 21.52 -21.22 -9.82
C GLY A 559 21.59 -19.70 -9.96
N GLU A 560 22.75 -19.21 -10.37
CA GLU A 560 22.90 -17.84 -10.86
C GLU A 560 22.07 -17.65 -12.14
N PHE A 561 21.50 -16.45 -12.28
CA PHE A 561 20.74 -16.02 -13.44
C PHE A 561 21.50 -14.94 -14.19
N VAL A 562 21.27 -14.92 -15.50
CA VAL A 562 21.50 -13.79 -16.39
C VAL A 562 20.17 -13.54 -17.10
N VAL A 563 19.82 -12.30 -17.41
CA VAL A 563 18.63 -11.99 -18.22
C VAL A 563 19.09 -11.44 -19.56
N LYS A 564 18.68 -12.05 -20.68
CA LYS A 564 18.95 -11.52 -22.03
C LYS A 564 17.70 -11.46 -22.88
N ARG A 565 17.76 -10.76 -24.01
CA ARG A 565 16.72 -10.89 -25.06
C ARG A 565 17.04 -12.11 -25.94
N ASN A 566 16.00 -12.88 -26.27
CA ASN A 566 16.03 -13.84 -27.37
C ASN A 566 15.82 -13.12 -28.73
N GLU A 567 15.80 -13.88 -29.82
CA GLU A 567 15.62 -13.39 -31.18
C GLU A 567 14.30 -12.61 -31.40
N LEU A 568 13.28 -12.88 -30.57
CA LEU A 568 11.98 -12.21 -30.57
C LEU A 568 11.94 -10.98 -29.63
N GLY A 569 13.09 -10.57 -29.09
CA GLY A 569 13.21 -9.45 -28.13
C GLY A 569 12.72 -9.76 -26.70
N VAL A 570 12.25 -10.99 -26.46
CA VAL A 570 11.67 -11.45 -25.19
C VAL A 570 12.75 -11.88 -24.21
N LYS A 571 12.53 -11.65 -22.91
CA LYS A 571 13.54 -11.89 -21.89
C LYS A 571 13.63 -13.36 -21.52
N SER A 572 14.82 -13.94 -21.55
CA SER A 572 15.10 -15.33 -21.20
C SER A 572 16.32 -15.43 -20.28
N CYS A 573 16.46 -16.57 -19.59
CA CYS A 573 17.43 -16.73 -18.50
C CYS A 573 18.50 -17.81 -18.78
N PRO A 574 19.46 -17.58 -19.71
CA PRO A 574 20.58 -18.48 -19.94
C PRO A 574 21.57 -18.46 -18.76
N PRO A 575 22.45 -19.46 -18.63
CA PRO A 575 23.67 -19.33 -17.82
C PRO A 575 24.72 -18.46 -18.54
N ASN A 576 25.46 -17.67 -17.77
CA ASN A 576 26.74 -17.01 -18.13
C ASN A 576 26.79 -16.36 -19.53
N ASP A 577 25.98 -15.31 -19.74
CA ASP A 577 25.99 -14.50 -20.97
C ASP A 577 26.54 -13.08 -20.69
N PRO A 578 27.48 -12.55 -21.49
CA PRO A 578 28.03 -11.21 -21.29
C PRO A 578 27.02 -10.08 -21.55
N ASN A 579 25.88 -10.35 -22.20
CA ASN A 579 24.83 -9.37 -22.51
C ASN A 579 23.74 -9.33 -21.43
N ASN A 580 24.13 -9.43 -20.15
CA ASN A 580 23.20 -9.39 -19.03
C ASN A 580 22.47 -8.04 -18.95
N LEU A 581 21.13 -8.08 -18.90
CA LEU A 581 20.26 -6.93 -18.70
C LEU A 581 20.09 -6.55 -17.23
N LEU A 582 20.54 -7.41 -16.30
CA LEU A 582 20.69 -7.03 -14.91
C LEU A 582 21.96 -6.19 -14.77
N HIS A 583 21.82 -4.96 -14.31
CA HIS A 583 22.93 -4.03 -14.07
C HIS A 583 23.16 -3.89 -12.57
N VAL A 584 24.42 -3.75 -12.15
CA VAL A 584 24.76 -3.45 -10.76
C VAL A 584 24.10 -2.11 -10.39
N VAL A 585 23.13 -2.15 -9.46
CA VAL A 585 22.43 -0.96 -8.95
C VAL A 585 22.94 -0.53 -7.57
N TYR A 586 23.51 -1.47 -6.82
CA TYR A 586 24.18 -1.26 -5.55
C TYR A 586 25.43 -2.15 -5.45
N ASP A 587 26.54 -1.60 -5.01
CA ASP A 587 27.78 -2.33 -4.74
C ASP A 587 28.49 -1.74 -3.52
N HIS A 588 28.39 -2.42 -2.38
CA HIS A 588 29.10 -2.07 -1.14
C HIS A 588 28.92 -0.61 -0.69
N GLY A 589 27.75 -0.01 -0.96
CA GLY A 589 27.44 1.39 -0.62
C GLY A 589 27.42 2.35 -1.80
N LYS A 590 28.02 1.97 -2.94
CA LYS A 590 27.91 2.73 -4.19
C LYS A 590 26.57 2.42 -4.84
N VAL A 591 25.86 3.46 -5.28
CA VAL A 591 24.60 3.35 -6.04
C VAL A 591 24.78 3.89 -7.45
N ILE A 592 23.93 3.47 -8.39
CA ILE A 592 23.86 4.06 -9.72
C ILE A 592 23.12 5.40 -9.74
N GLU A 593 23.31 6.13 -10.83
CA GLU A 593 22.37 7.19 -11.20
C GLU A 593 21.08 6.58 -11.78
N TRP A 594 19.94 6.83 -11.13
CA TRP A 594 18.64 6.36 -11.60
C TRP A 594 18.09 7.19 -12.78
N ASP A 595 17.43 6.50 -13.72
CA ASP A 595 16.70 7.10 -14.83
C ASP A 595 15.66 8.14 -14.37
N ASN A 596 15.39 9.13 -15.21
CA ASN A 596 14.26 10.03 -15.01
C ASN A 596 12.95 9.44 -15.56
N PHE A 597 11.84 10.05 -15.16
CA PHE A 597 10.49 9.58 -15.47
C PHE A 597 10.18 9.54 -16.98
N ASP A 598 10.73 10.47 -17.78
CA ASP A 598 10.57 10.50 -19.24
C ASP A 598 11.22 9.26 -19.89
N ILE A 599 12.38 8.81 -19.38
CA ILE A 599 13.08 7.60 -19.86
C ILE A 599 12.28 6.35 -19.49
N ILE A 600 11.79 6.27 -18.25
CA ILE A 600 10.97 5.14 -17.76
C ILE A 600 9.68 5.01 -18.60
N ARG A 601 8.92 6.10 -18.79
CA ARG A 601 7.71 6.12 -19.63
C ARG A 601 7.99 5.64 -21.06
N LYS A 602 9.07 6.13 -21.69
CA LYS A 602 9.49 5.70 -23.04
C LYS A 602 9.89 4.22 -23.10
N ARG A 603 10.56 3.70 -22.06
CA ARG A 603 10.92 2.28 -21.95
C ARG A 603 9.67 1.40 -21.86
N VAL A 604 8.71 1.76 -21.00
CA VAL A 604 7.43 1.06 -20.87
C VAL A 604 6.68 1.06 -22.20
N ALA A 605 6.47 2.22 -22.84
CA ALA A 605 5.75 2.31 -24.12
C ALA A 605 6.38 1.42 -25.22
N LYS A 606 7.72 1.44 -25.33
CA LYS A 606 8.46 0.62 -26.29
C LYS A 606 8.33 -0.89 -26.00
N GLU A 607 8.57 -1.32 -24.76
CA GLU A 607 8.58 -2.74 -24.43
C GLU A 607 7.18 -3.35 -24.30
N TRP A 608 6.22 -2.57 -23.82
CA TRP A 608 4.83 -3.01 -23.66
C TRP A 608 4.09 -3.15 -25.00
N THR A 609 4.59 -2.55 -26.08
CA THR A 609 4.06 -2.80 -27.43
C THR A 609 4.79 -3.96 -28.11
N ALA A 610 6.11 -4.07 -27.92
CA ALA A 610 6.94 -5.04 -28.65
C ALA A 610 6.86 -6.50 -28.15
N LEU A 611 6.52 -6.74 -26.88
CA LEU A 611 6.53 -8.09 -26.29
C LEU A 611 5.22 -8.86 -26.52
N PRO A 612 5.19 -10.19 -26.58
CA PRO A 612 3.94 -10.97 -26.59
C PRO A 612 3.15 -10.82 -25.27
N LYS A 613 1.83 -11.07 -25.28
CA LYS A 613 0.94 -10.98 -24.09
C LYS A 613 1.09 -12.16 -23.09
N VAL A 614 1.64 -13.29 -23.52
CA VAL A 614 1.91 -14.49 -22.68
C VAL A 614 3.20 -15.12 -23.21
N TRP A 615 4.11 -15.56 -22.33
CA TRP A 615 5.38 -16.15 -22.75
C TRP A 615 6.08 -16.97 -21.67
N ASN A 616 6.51 -18.19 -22.03
CA ASN A 616 7.34 -19.01 -21.14
C ASN A 616 8.82 -18.58 -21.20
N ASN A 617 9.31 -17.97 -20.13
CA ASN A 617 10.70 -17.52 -20.00
C ASN A 617 11.73 -18.64 -19.72
N ILE A 618 11.29 -19.88 -19.44
CA ILE A 618 12.20 -20.99 -19.11
C ILE A 618 12.89 -21.46 -20.39
N SER A 619 14.18 -21.12 -20.54
CA SER A 619 15.00 -21.55 -21.69
C SER A 619 15.35 -23.04 -21.61
N SER A 620 15.86 -23.60 -22.72
CA SER A 620 16.39 -24.97 -22.80
C SER A 620 17.50 -25.23 -21.77
N GLU A 621 18.37 -24.26 -21.56
CA GLU A 621 19.52 -24.35 -20.66
C GLU A 621 19.07 -24.30 -19.19
N LEU A 622 18.15 -23.39 -18.87
CA LEU A 622 17.54 -23.30 -17.54
C LEU A 622 16.72 -24.55 -17.22
N LYS A 623 15.98 -25.08 -18.21
CA LYS A 623 15.27 -26.37 -18.07
C LYS A 623 16.25 -27.51 -17.77
N SER A 624 17.36 -27.61 -18.51
CA SER A 624 18.40 -28.59 -18.21
C SER A 624 19.01 -28.42 -16.82
N LYS A 625 19.14 -27.19 -16.32
CA LYS A 625 19.61 -26.91 -14.94
C LYS A 625 18.56 -27.38 -13.90
N ILE A 626 17.27 -27.13 -14.14
CA ILE A 626 16.15 -27.63 -13.32
C ILE A 626 16.14 -29.16 -13.28
N ASP A 627 16.22 -29.81 -14.44
CA ASP A 627 16.20 -31.27 -14.56
C ASP A 627 17.39 -31.92 -13.84
N LYS A 628 18.58 -31.30 -13.91
CA LYS A 628 19.78 -31.74 -13.18
C LYS A 628 19.60 -31.65 -11.66
N VAL A 629 19.22 -30.49 -11.13
CA VAL A 629 19.06 -30.30 -9.67
C VAL A 629 17.92 -31.18 -9.13
N THR A 630 16.85 -31.40 -9.90
CA THR A 630 15.77 -32.33 -9.53
C THR A 630 16.27 -33.78 -9.39
N GLN A 631 17.18 -34.22 -10.27
CA GLN A 631 17.83 -35.54 -10.18
C GLN A 631 18.77 -35.64 -8.98
N GLU A 632 19.59 -34.61 -8.72
CA GLU A 632 20.50 -34.55 -7.56
C GLU A 632 19.76 -34.62 -6.22
N LEU A 633 18.57 -34.00 -6.13
CA LEU A 633 17.70 -34.07 -4.95
C LEU A 633 16.98 -35.42 -4.78
N LYS A 634 17.09 -36.34 -5.74
CA LYS A 634 16.43 -37.67 -5.76
C LYS A 634 14.90 -37.62 -5.63
N ILE A 635 14.25 -36.54 -6.10
CA ILE A 635 12.78 -36.36 -6.04
C ILE A 635 12.13 -36.92 -7.32
N LYS A 636 12.25 -38.24 -7.53
CA LYS A 636 11.55 -38.99 -8.59
C LYS A 636 11.01 -40.31 -8.04
#